data_AF-A0A916MK62-F1
#
_entry.id   AF-A0A916MK62-F1
#
_cell.length_a   1.000
_cell.length_b   1.000
_cell.length_c   1.000
_cell.angle_alpha   90.00
_cell.angle_beta   90.00
_cell.angle_gamma   90.00
#
_symmetry.space_group_name_H-M   'P 1'
#
loop_
_entity.id
_entity.type
_entity.pdbx_description
1 polymer ?
#
loop_
_entity_poly.entity_id
_entity_poly.type
_entity_poly.pdbx_seq_one_letter_code
_entity_poly.pdbx_strand_id
1 'polypeptide(L)'
;SYSRKDIAFAQKIVDTLATQKLDTWIDWKSIPKGEDWEQEIYQGIEAADAFLFLISPDSVASEMCNKEINHSVENGKRILPIVLRNTDLKIIHPEISKRNWIYCRGDQDDFNAAIKQIRETIHTDYEWLKYHTNLQVKALEWRRRKDHSRLLRGRELQEAEQKLAMLEKKDPQPTNIQRQYALESRRRESRTKNTIFTVGVIVIVALALLSLFAFNQKILADDNAATAQANADIVLARQLSAQAQIIFSYKDSKQQVAVLLAIQSMHMFPTGASAQILQDNTLARPIARMTYSDNATFAFSPDGKYVAWGGCGQRDSNRSCTQGVTRVWELDTKKEISRMTHDNSVSSIVFSPDGKHIASSSGTAVRIWETATGREIARMTHDNSVDSLAFNPNGRYIASGGGTTASVWEAATGIEVARTTHDGGISSVAFSPDNKYLLWGGDDGTVHVWEFDTGKEVARMTHDGGVNSVAFSPDGKYVVSGSYDNTARVWEVDTGKEIARMTHDWGVISVAFSPNGRYVVSGSSDYTARVWETITGKEIARMMHDGSITFATFSPDGKYVVSGGCDQYALNGSFCISGSSRMWNFYTEKEIARMTHDNQVNSVAFSPNGKYIVSGGGTTASVWETATSKEIASMAHNDNVVSVAFSPDGQYVVSGSWDGTARVWEVGTGKEIARTKHDGSLIAVAFSPDGRYVVSGGYDNTVRVWESFTGKEIARMTHDDSISSVTFSPDGNFVVSGSYDKTVRVWEIDTGKEVARMTHDGGVNSVVVSPDGRYVASGEGDWEHTARVWKTTTGKEIARMTHDDSVVSVAFSPDGNYVVSGSWDGTARMWETTTGKEIGRVTHDGWVNSAVFSPDGKYVASGGKDNTVRIWESATGEEIARMTHNSFVNSVAFSPDGRYVVSGSADGTARVWIYRPEDLIADACTRVTRNLTRAEWKRYIGTALPYQAVCPNLPIEPEFFLPPQTP
;
A
#
# COMPACT_ATOMS: atom_id res chain seq x y z
N SER A 1 -56.69 -54.61 73.39
CA SER A 1 -56.11 -54.37 74.71
C SER A 1 -57.14 -54.59 75.80
N TYR A 2 -56.78 -55.32 76.86
CA TYR A 2 -57.69 -55.79 77.91
C TYR A 2 -56.89 -56.27 79.13
N SER A 3 -57.52 -56.42 80.31
CA SER A 3 -56.90 -57.08 81.46
C SER A 3 -57.00 -58.60 81.32
N ARG A 4 -55.97 -59.35 81.73
CA ARG A 4 -55.99 -60.83 81.75
C ARG A 4 -57.19 -61.40 82.52
N LYS A 5 -57.74 -60.67 83.50
CA LYS A 5 -58.94 -61.07 84.24
C LYS A 5 -60.22 -61.03 83.39
N ASP A 6 -60.23 -60.25 82.31
CA ASP A 6 -61.35 -60.12 81.37
C ASP A 6 -61.18 -61.01 80.12
N ILE A 7 -60.24 -61.98 80.14
CA ILE A 7 -59.90 -62.80 78.96
C ILE A 7 -61.08 -63.55 78.36
N ALA A 8 -61.98 -64.07 79.18
CA ALA A 8 -63.16 -64.79 78.72
C ALA A 8 -64.09 -63.87 77.89
N PHE A 9 -64.22 -62.60 78.30
CA PHE A 9 -65.04 -61.63 77.57
C PHE A 9 -64.33 -61.11 76.32
N ALA A 10 -63.01 -60.88 76.41
CA ALA A 10 -62.19 -60.52 75.25
C ALA A 10 -62.24 -61.61 74.16
N GLN A 11 -62.15 -62.89 74.54
CA GLN A 11 -62.32 -64.03 73.64
C GLN A 11 -63.69 -64.01 72.96
N LYS A 12 -64.76 -63.75 73.72
CA LYS A 12 -66.13 -63.63 73.16
C LYS A 12 -66.24 -62.52 72.11
N ILE A 13 -65.65 -61.34 72.36
CA ILE A 13 -65.63 -60.24 71.37
C ILE A 13 -64.83 -60.64 70.13
N VAL A 14 -63.63 -61.20 70.30
CA VAL A 14 -62.76 -61.63 69.20
C VAL A 14 -63.43 -62.67 68.32
N ASP A 15 -64.00 -63.72 68.91
CA ASP A 15 -64.68 -64.78 68.16
C ASP A 15 -65.88 -64.22 67.39
N THR A 16 -66.64 -63.31 68.01
CA THR A 16 -67.78 -62.67 67.34
C THR A 16 -67.34 -61.79 66.18
N LEU A 17 -66.31 -60.95 66.34
CA LEU A 17 -65.77 -60.11 65.25
C LEU A 17 -65.18 -60.97 64.12
N ALA A 18 -64.55 -62.09 64.44
CA ALA A 18 -64.05 -63.04 63.46
C ALA A 18 -65.18 -63.68 62.63
N THR A 19 -66.33 -64.02 63.22
CA THR A 19 -67.51 -64.48 62.45
C THR A 19 -68.05 -63.43 61.49
N GLN A 20 -67.78 -62.14 61.74
CA GLN A 20 -68.14 -61.03 60.87
C GLN A 20 -67.06 -60.69 59.82
N LYS A 21 -66.07 -61.58 59.63
CA LYS A 21 -64.95 -61.44 58.69
C LYS A 21 -64.03 -60.24 58.97
N LEU A 22 -63.97 -59.77 60.21
CA LEU A 22 -62.93 -58.84 60.65
C LEU A 22 -61.71 -59.63 61.12
N ASP A 23 -60.54 -59.28 60.61
CA ASP A 23 -59.29 -59.85 61.10
C ASP A 23 -58.98 -59.27 62.49
N THR A 24 -58.62 -60.15 63.42
CA THR A 24 -58.47 -59.80 64.84
C THR A 24 -57.09 -60.19 65.32
N TRP A 25 -56.33 -59.19 65.74
CA TRP A 25 -55.02 -59.38 66.35
C TRP A 25 -55.17 -59.33 67.88
N ILE A 26 -54.74 -60.38 68.57
CA ILE A 26 -54.76 -60.42 70.04
C ILE A 26 -53.60 -61.22 70.60
N ASP A 27 -53.05 -60.77 71.73
CA ASP A 27 -51.74 -61.18 72.23
C ASP A 27 -51.59 -62.69 72.49
N TRP A 28 -52.63 -63.38 72.99
CA TRP A 28 -52.56 -64.83 73.24
C TRP A 28 -52.69 -65.71 71.99
N LYS A 29 -53.12 -65.14 70.86
CA LYS A 29 -53.37 -65.85 69.59
C LYS A 29 -52.35 -65.48 68.51
N SER A 30 -51.94 -64.21 68.48
CA SER A 30 -51.22 -63.61 67.35
C SER A 30 -49.71 -63.46 67.58
N ILE A 31 -49.21 -63.70 68.79
CA ILE A 31 -47.78 -63.63 69.12
C ILE A 31 -47.16 -65.04 69.05
N PRO A 32 -46.17 -65.30 68.18
CA PRO A 32 -45.47 -66.58 68.12
C PRO A 32 -44.69 -66.88 69.40
N LYS A 33 -44.50 -68.17 69.74
CA LYS A 33 -43.69 -68.57 70.90
C LYS A 33 -42.21 -68.24 70.65
N GLY A 34 -41.60 -67.45 71.55
CA GLY A 34 -40.16 -67.16 71.55
C GLY A 34 -39.77 -65.76 71.04
N GLU A 35 -40.73 -64.95 70.60
CA GLU A 35 -40.51 -63.55 70.20
C GLU A 35 -40.59 -62.58 71.39
N ASP A 36 -40.07 -61.37 71.22
CA ASP A 36 -40.24 -60.29 72.20
C ASP A 36 -41.72 -59.86 72.26
N TRP A 37 -42.35 -60.23 73.38
CA TRP A 37 -43.77 -60.04 73.59
C TRP A 37 -44.21 -58.56 73.52
N GLU A 38 -43.41 -57.62 74.03
CA GLU A 38 -43.77 -56.19 74.01
C GLU A 38 -43.61 -55.61 72.61
N GLN A 39 -42.56 -56.00 71.89
CA GLN A 39 -42.31 -55.54 70.52
C GLN A 39 -43.35 -56.04 69.51
N GLU A 40 -43.79 -57.30 69.63
CA GLU A 40 -44.84 -57.85 68.77
C GLU A 40 -46.21 -57.19 69.02
N ILE A 41 -46.49 -56.77 70.25
CA ILE A 41 -47.68 -55.95 70.55
C ILE A 41 -47.59 -54.60 69.84
N TYR A 42 -46.45 -53.93 69.89
CA TYR A 42 -46.27 -52.65 69.21
C TYR A 42 -46.37 -52.77 67.69
N GLN A 43 -45.80 -53.82 67.09
CA GLN A 43 -45.96 -54.10 65.66
C GLN A 43 -47.40 -54.45 65.30
N GLY A 44 -48.08 -55.24 66.14
CA GLY A 44 -49.50 -55.56 65.99
C GLY A 44 -50.37 -54.30 65.99
N ILE A 45 -50.11 -53.38 66.92
CA ILE A 45 -50.81 -52.07 66.98
C ILE A 45 -50.50 -51.23 65.74
N GLU A 46 -49.24 -51.15 65.30
CA GLU A 46 -48.84 -50.40 64.11
C GLU A 46 -49.45 -50.93 62.81
N ALA A 47 -49.65 -52.24 62.69
CA ALA A 47 -50.26 -52.88 61.54
C ALA A 47 -51.80 -52.87 61.58
N ALA A 48 -52.40 -52.76 62.77
CA ALA A 48 -53.86 -52.78 62.93
C ALA A 48 -54.51 -51.48 62.43
N ASP A 49 -55.69 -51.59 61.82
CA ASP A 49 -56.49 -50.44 61.41
C ASP A 49 -57.20 -49.77 62.60
N ALA A 50 -57.68 -50.57 63.56
CA ALA A 50 -58.39 -50.10 64.74
C ALA A 50 -57.88 -50.79 66.01
N PHE A 51 -57.89 -50.05 67.12
CA PHE A 51 -57.43 -50.50 68.43
C PHE A 51 -58.60 -50.55 69.41
N LEU A 52 -58.99 -51.75 69.82
CA LEU A 52 -60.08 -51.94 70.78
C LEU A 52 -59.52 -52.00 72.21
N PHE A 53 -60.05 -51.17 73.10
CA PHE A 53 -59.69 -51.16 74.52
C PHE A 53 -60.88 -51.53 75.39
N LEU A 54 -60.78 -52.66 76.10
CA LEU A 54 -61.84 -53.14 76.99
C LEU A 54 -61.70 -52.47 78.36
N ILE A 55 -62.65 -51.61 78.73
CA ILE A 55 -62.66 -50.86 79.99
C ILE A 55 -63.26 -51.72 81.11
N SER A 56 -62.44 -51.99 82.11
CA SER A 56 -62.79 -52.57 83.40
C SER A 56 -61.90 -51.94 84.49
N PRO A 57 -62.25 -52.07 85.79
CA PRO A 57 -61.39 -51.57 86.86
C PRO A 57 -59.96 -52.12 86.79
N ASP A 58 -59.80 -53.34 86.29
CA ASP A 58 -58.50 -54.02 86.18
C ASP A 58 -57.70 -53.57 84.95
N SER A 59 -58.36 -53.29 83.82
CA SER A 59 -57.65 -52.85 82.60
C SER A 59 -57.20 -51.40 82.68
N VAL A 60 -58.00 -50.56 83.35
CA VAL A 60 -57.67 -49.15 83.58
C VAL A 60 -56.50 -48.99 84.56
N ALA A 61 -56.37 -49.91 85.53
CA ALA A 61 -55.24 -49.94 86.46
C ALA A 61 -53.96 -50.60 85.89
N SER A 62 -54.00 -51.17 84.67
CA SER A 62 -52.87 -51.88 84.08
C SER A 62 -51.88 -50.94 83.41
N GLU A 63 -50.63 -50.95 83.86
CA GLU A 63 -49.53 -50.18 83.24
C GLU A 63 -49.32 -50.57 81.78
N MET A 64 -49.39 -51.87 81.46
CA MET A 64 -49.22 -52.35 80.09
C MET A 64 -50.35 -51.89 79.17
N CYS A 65 -51.60 -51.88 79.63
CA CYS A 65 -52.71 -51.31 78.87
C CYS A 65 -52.48 -49.82 78.56
N ASN A 66 -51.93 -49.05 79.51
CA ASN A 66 -51.59 -47.65 79.28
C ASN A 66 -50.48 -47.47 78.23
N LYS A 67 -49.45 -48.33 78.24
CA LYS A 67 -48.42 -48.35 77.19
C LYS A 67 -49.02 -48.63 75.81
N GLU A 68 -49.90 -49.63 75.69
CA GLU A 68 -50.59 -49.95 74.44
C GLU A 68 -51.48 -48.81 73.95
N ILE A 69 -52.20 -48.15 74.85
CA ILE A 69 -53.01 -46.97 74.53
C ILE A 69 -52.11 -45.85 73.98
N ASN A 70 -51.03 -45.50 74.69
CA ASN A 70 -50.10 -44.46 74.24
C ASN A 70 -49.50 -44.77 72.87
N HIS A 71 -49.04 -46.00 72.65
CA HIS A 71 -48.49 -46.43 71.37
C HIS A 71 -49.53 -46.38 70.23
N SER A 72 -50.79 -46.71 70.53
CA SER A 72 -51.89 -46.59 69.57
C SER A 72 -52.21 -45.12 69.22
N VAL A 73 -52.10 -44.21 70.19
CA VAL A 73 -52.30 -42.76 69.98
C VAL A 73 -51.17 -42.18 69.12
N GLU A 74 -49.91 -42.50 69.42
CA GLU A 74 -48.75 -42.03 68.65
C GLU A 74 -48.80 -42.46 67.17
N ASN A 75 -49.34 -43.65 66.92
CA ASN A 75 -49.51 -44.19 65.58
C ASN A 75 -50.83 -43.77 64.92
N GLY A 76 -51.60 -42.88 65.55
CA GLY A 76 -52.85 -42.35 65.03
C GLY A 76 -53.86 -43.45 64.75
N LYS A 77 -54.00 -44.43 65.64
CA LYS A 77 -54.94 -45.54 65.46
C LYS A 77 -56.37 -45.10 65.76
N ARG A 78 -57.34 -45.72 65.11
CA ARG A 78 -58.74 -45.55 65.49
C ARG A 78 -59.02 -46.34 66.76
N ILE A 79 -59.15 -45.65 67.89
CA ILE A 79 -59.31 -46.29 69.20
C ILE A 79 -60.79 -46.39 69.55
N LEU A 80 -61.24 -47.60 69.90
CA LEU A 80 -62.61 -47.91 70.31
C LEU A 80 -62.63 -48.35 71.78
N PRO A 81 -63.10 -47.49 72.70
CA PRO A 81 -63.32 -47.87 74.09
C PRO A 81 -64.59 -48.70 74.25
N ILE A 82 -64.47 -49.89 74.85
CA ILE A 82 -65.58 -50.83 75.06
C ILE A 82 -65.76 -51.06 76.56
N VAL A 83 -66.85 -50.59 77.15
CA VAL A 83 -67.10 -50.67 78.59
C VAL A 83 -67.67 -52.03 78.97
N LEU A 84 -66.85 -52.84 79.66
CA LEU A 84 -67.28 -54.14 80.19
C LEU A 84 -67.85 -54.03 81.60
N ARG A 85 -67.22 -53.19 82.43
CA ARG A 85 -67.62 -52.96 83.82
C ARG A 85 -67.46 -51.46 84.12
N ASN A 86 -68.48 -50.87 84.76
CA ASN A 86 -68.43 -49.46 85.16
C ASN A 86 -67.20 -49.22 86.03
N THR A 87 -66.42 -48.20 85.69
CA THR A 87 -65.15 -47.85 86.34
C THR A 87 -65.14 -46.35 86.64
N ASP A 88 -64.40 -45.93 87.66
CA ASP A 88 -64.28 -44.51 88.01
C ASP A 88 -63.65 -43.71 86.86
N LEU A 89 -64.34 -42.64 86.44
CA LEU A 89 -63.92 -41.74 85.36
C LEU A 89 -62.56 -41.08 85.64
N LYS A 90 -62.18 -40.91 86.91
CA LYS A 90 -60.93 -40.22 87.30
C LYS A 90 -59.66 -41.00 87.00
N ILE A 91 -59.75 -42.33 86.90
CA ILE A 91 -58.58 -43.20 86.69
C ILE A 91 -58.43 -43.63 85.22
N ILE A 92 -59.38 -43.28 84.35
CA ILE A 92 -59.36 -43.67 82.93
C ILE A 92 -58.35 -42.81 82.16
N HIS A 93 -57.62 -43.46 81.25
CA HIS A 93 -56.62 -42.80 80.42
C HIS A 93 -57.23 -41.59 79.69
N PRO A 94 -56.60 -40.40 79.71
CA PRO A 94 -57.18 -39.18 79.15
C PRO A 94 -57.64 -39.32 77.69
N GLU A 95 -56.86 -40.02 76.86
CA GLU A 95 -57.20 -40.24 75.44
C GLU A 95 -58.36 -41.23 75.20
N ILE A 96 -58.67 -42.07 76.19
CA ILE A 96 -59.84 -42.95 76.16
C ILE A 96 -61.09 -42.18 76.60
N SER A 97 -60.95 -41.30 77.61
CA SER A 97 -62.07 -40.49 78.11
C SER A 97 -62.66 -39.51 77.09
N LYS A 98 -61.86 -39.07 76.10
CA LYS A 98 -62.26 -38.13 75.06
C LYS A 98 -63.04 -38.77 73.89
N ARG A 99 -63.18 -40.09 73.87
CA ARG A 99 -63.75 -40.84 72.75
C ARG A 99 -65.16 -41.34 73.08
N ASN A 100 -65.94 -41.63 72.04
CA ASN A 100 -67.26 -42.25 72.22
C ASN A 100 -67.10 -43.68 72.73
N TRP A 101 -67.78 -44.01 73.83
CA TRP A 101 -67.70 -45.32 74.46
C TRP A 101 -68.81 -46.24 73.97
N ILE A 102 -68.45 -47.50 73.76
CA ILE A 102 -69.37 -48.56 73.38
C ILE A 102 -69.64 -49.39 74.63
N TYR A 103 -70.87 -49.40 75.13
CA TYR A 103 -71.22 -50.10 76.37
C TYR A 103 -71.59 -51.55 76.08
N CYS A 104 -70.96 -52.48 76.79
CA CYS A 104 -71.14 -53.92 76.61
C CYS A 104 -71.06 -54.64 77.96
N ARG A 105 -71.79 -54.13 78.96
CA ARG A 105 -71.78 -54.65 80.34
C ARG A 105 -72.71 -55.85 80.42
N GLY A 106 -72.13 -57.06 80.42
CA GLY A 106 -72.76 -58.36 80.73
C GLY A 106 -74.29 -58.42 80.57
N ASP A 107 -75.01 -58.29 81.69
CA ASP A 107 -76.48 -58.44 81.78
C ASP A 107 -77.25 -57.12 81.60
N GLN A 108 -76.56 -55.99 81.40
CA GLN A 108 -77.16 -54.64 81.35
C GLN A 108 -77.27 -54.07 79.93
N ASP A 109 -76.37 -54.45 79.04
CA ASP A 109 -76.33 -53.93 77.66
C ASP A 109 -76.43 -55.07 76.64
N ASP A 110 -77.03 -54.79 75.47
CA ASP A 110 -77.14 -55.78 74.38
C ASP A 110 -75.78 -55.99 73.69
N PHE A 111 -75.22 -57.19 73.88
CA PHE A 111 -73.96 -57.61 73.27
C PHE A 111 -73.96 -57.50 71.73
N ASN A 112 -75.06 -57.85 71.06
CA ASN A 112 -75.13 -57.80 69.60
C ASN A 112 -75.20 -56.35 69.10
N ALA A 113 -75.87 -55.46 69.83
CA ALA A 113 -75.90 -54.04 69.52
C ALA A 113 -74.51 -53.40 69.67
N ALA A 114 -73.76 -53.75 70.73
CA ALA A 114 -72.39 -53.29 70.94
C ALA A 114 -71.45 -53.75 69.82
N ILE A 115 -71.53 -55.02 69.40
CA ILE A 115 -70.74 -55.56 68.28
C ILE A 115 -71.08 -54.85 66.97
N LYS A 116 -72.36 -54.57 66.70
CA LYS A 116 -72.78 -53.80 65.54
C LYS A 116 -72.16 -52.39 65.54
N GLN A 117 -72.18 -51.71 66.68
CA GLN A 117 -71.60 -50.37 66.82
C GLN A 117 -70.07 -50.37 66.62
N ILE A 118 -69.36 -51.39 67.12
CA ILE A 118 -67.92 -51.59 66.87
C ILE A 118 -67.66 -51.68 65.37
N ARG A 119 -68.42 -52.52 64.67
CA ARG A 119 -68.26 -52.72 63.22
C ARG A 119 -68.51 -51.43 62.44
N GLU A 120 -69.60 -50.73 62.72
CA GLU A 120 -69.94 -49.46 62.05
C GLU A 120 -68.85 -48.40 62.28
N THR A 121 -68.30 -48.34 63.48
CA THR A 121 -67.22 -47.41 63.83
C THR A 121 -65.91 -47.75 63.10
N ILE A 122 -65.57 -49.02 62.93
CA ILE A 122 -64.40 -49.44 62.14
C ILE A 122 -64.58 -49.10 60.65
N HIS A 123 -65.78 -49.29 60.09
CA HIS A 123 -66.04 -49.09 58.66
C HIS A 123 -66.27 -47.62 58.27
N THR A 124 -66.38 -46.71 59.23
CA THR A 124 -66.47 -45.27 58.95
C THR A 124 -65.21 -44.81 58.20
N ASP A 125 -65.33 -44.24 57.00
CA ASP A 125 -64.17 -43.80 56.20
C ASP A 125 -63.09 -44.88 55.98
N TYR A 126 -63.51 -46.13 55.76
CA TYR A 126 -62.63 -47.30 55.66
C TYR A 126 -61.46 -47.14 54.67
N GLU A 127 -61.70 -46.57 53.48
CA GLU A 127 -60.65 -46.32 52.47
C GLU A 127 -59.55 -45.38 53.00
N TRP A 128 -59.92 -44.37 53.77
CA TRP A 128 -58.96 -43.47 54.42
C TRP A 128 -58.21 -44.20 55.53
N LEU A 129 -58.92 -44.96 56.37
CA LEU A 129 -58.32 -45.70 57.49
C LEU A 129 -57.22 -46.64 56.98
N LYS A 130 -57.51 -47.41 55.93
CA LYS A 130 -56.57 -48.35 55.32
C LYS A 130 -55.38 -47.65 54.66
N TYR A 131 -55.63 -46.53 53.98
CA TYR A 131 -54.56 -45.73 53.38
C TYR A 131 -53.64 -45.12 54.45
N HIS A 132 -54.22 -44.57 55.52
CA HIS A 132 -53.50 -44.02 56.66
C HIS A 132 -52.63 -45.09 57.32
N THR A 133 -53.17 -46.27 57.63
CA THR A 133 -52.39 -47.38 58.19
C THR A 133 -51.23 -47.78 57.27
N ASN A 134 -51.47 -47.95 55.96
CA ASN A 134 -50.42 -48.33 55.01
C ASN A 134 -49.31 -47.27 54.92
N LEU A 135 -49.69 -45.99 54.83
CA LEU A 135 -48.74 -44.90 54.79
C LEU A 135 -47.95 -44.77 56.09
N GLN A 136 -48.60 -45.02 57.23
CA GLN A 136 -47.95 -45.07 58.55
C GLN A 136 -46.89 -46.18 58.58
N VAL A 137 -47.21 -47.39 58.14
CA VAL A 137 -46.26 -48.52 58.08
C VAL A 137 -45.07 -48.18 57.17
N LYS A 138 -45.31 -47.66 55.96
CA LYS A 138 -44.24 -47.25 55.05
C LYS A 138 -43.33 -46.17 55.66
N ALA A 139 -43.93 -45.16 56.31
CA ALA A 139 -43.19 -44.07 56.95
C ALA A 139 -42.36 -44.54 58.15
N LEU A 140 -42.89 -45.48 58.96
CA LEU A 140 -42.17 -46.10 60.07
C LEU A 140 -41.01 -46.96 59.57
N GLU A 141 -41.22 -47.78 58.54
CA GLU A 141 -40.15 -48.57 57.94
C GLU A 141 -39.02 -47.70 57.36
N TRP A 142 -39.39 -46.62 56.66
CA TRP A 142 -38.43 -45.64 56.18
C TRP A 142 -37.64 -45.01 57.34
N ARG A 143 -38.32 -44.61 58.42
CA ARG A 143 -37.65 -44.03 59.61
C ARG A 143 -36.68 -45.01 60.26
N ARG A 144 -37.06 -46.28 60.40
CA ARG A 144 -36.22 -47.32 61.02
C ARG A 144 -34.97 -47.61 60.20
N ARG A 145 -35.09 -47.71 58.87
CA ARG A 145 -33.97 -48.10 57.99
C ARG A 145 -33.16 -46.92 57.45
N LYS A 146 -33.70 -45.69 57.49
CA LYS A 146 -33.14 -44.48 56.85
C LYS A 146 -32.78 -44.68 55.36
N ASP A 147 -33.47 -45.59 54.68
CA ASP A 147 -33.18 -45.93 53.29
C ASP A 147 -33.95 -45.02 52.33
N HIS A 148 -33.22 -44.20 51.58
CA HIS A 148 -33.80 -43.27 50.61
C HIS A 148 -34.48 -44.00 49.44
N SER A 149 -34.11 -45.25 49.14
CA SER A 149 -34.69 -46.03 48.03
C SER A 149 -36.21 -46.17 48.20
N ARG A 150 -36.66 -46.23 49.45
CA ARG A 150 -38.05 -46.44 49.87
C ARG A 150 -38.93 -45.20 49.76
N LEU A 151 -38.35 -43.99 49.63
CA LEU A 151 -39.10 -42.75 49.44
C LEU A 151 -40.04 -42.82 48.23
N LEU A 152 -41.20 -42.17 48.34
CA LEU A 152 -42.22 -42.14 47.29
C LEU A 152 -41.70 -41.45 46.03
N ARG A 153 -42.14 -41.89 44.85
CA ARG A 153 -41.71 -41.31 43.56
C ARG A 153 -42.86 -41.16 42.59
N GLY A 154 -42.77 -40.16 41.71
CA GLY A 154 -43.72 -39.94 40.62
C GLY A 154 -45.16 -39.84 41.12
N ARG A 155 -46.04 -40.70 40.58
CA ARG A 155 -47.48 -40.69 40.88
C ARG A 155 -47.79 -40.99 42.35
N GLU A 156 -47.06 -41.89 43.00
CA GLU A 156 -47.29 -42.23 44.42
C GLU A 156 -47.04 -41.05 45.36
N LEU A 157 -46.03 -40.23 45.06
CA LEU A 157 -45.72 -39.02 45.84
C LEU A 157 -46.81 -37.96 45.65
N GLN A 158 -47.27 -37.74 44.41
CA GLN A 158 -48.36 -36.81 44.12
C GLN A 158 -49.65 -37.21 44.84
N GLU A 159 -49.99 -38.50 44.82
CA GLU A 159 -51.17 -39.01 45.50
C GLU A 159 -51.07 -38.84 47.02
N ALA A 160 -49.89 -39.07 47.62
CA ALA A 160 -49.67 -38.89 49.05
C ALA A 160 -49.79 -37.43 49.48
N GLU A 161 -49.23 -36.49 48.72
CA GLU A 161 -49.36 -35.06 49.00
C GLU A 161 -50.82 -34.58 48.89
N GLN A 162 -51.55 -35.04 47.87
CA GLN A 162 -52.97 -34.71 47.71
C GLN A 162 -53.82 -35.25 48.87
N LYS A 163 -53.65 -36.52 49.24
CA LYS A 163 -54.42 -37.15 50.31
C LYS A 163 -54.08 -36.59 51.70
N LEU A 164 -52.81 -36.26 51.97
CA LEU A 164 -52.39 -35.61 53.22
C LEU A 164 -52.86 -34.16 53.36
N ALA A 165 -53.22 -33.49 52.26
CA ALA A 165 -53.71 -32.11 52.25
C ALA A 165 -55.22 -31.96 52.53
N MET A 166 -56.02 -33.03 52.44
CA MET A 166 -57.47 -33.00 52.72
C MET A 166 -57.75 -33.07 54.24
N LEU A 167 -57.61 -31.94 54.95
CA LEU A 167 -57.19 -31.91 56.35
C LEU A 167 -58.25 -31.81 57.47
N GLU A 168 -59.54 -31.57 57.24
CA GLU A 168 -60.37 -31.09 58.37
C GLU A 168 -61.48 -32.00 58.91
N LYS A 169 -61.76 -33.18 58.32
CA LYS A 169 -62.91 -34.00 58.80
C LYS A 169 -62.71 -35.53 58.83
N LYS A 170 -61.48 -36.04 58.70
CA LYS A 170 -61.21 -37.49 58.72
C LYS A 170 -60.55 -37.92 60.04
N ASP A 171 -61.04 -39.00 60.64
CA ASP A 171 -60.43 -39.68 61.79
C ASP A 171 -59.91 -41.05 61.31
N PRO A 172 -58.66 -41.46 61.56
CA PRO A 172 -57.62 -40.74 62.28
C PRO A 172 -56.94 -39.63 61.46
N GLN A 173 -56.36 -38.67 62.18
CA GLN A 173 -55.58 -37.58 61.60
C GLN A 173 -54.19 -38.04 61.16
N PRO A 174 -53.60 -37.45 60.09
CA PRO A 174 -52.24 -37.79 59.67
C PRO A 174 -51.21 -37.52 60.76
N THR A 175 -50.28 -38.46 60.95
CA THR A 175 -49.22 -38.36 61.94
C THR A 175 -48.07 -37.48 61.44
N ASN A 176 -47.23 -37.02 62.37
CA ASN A 176 -46.03 -36.24 62.01
C ASN A 176 -45.05 -37.03 61.13
N ILE A 177 -44.95 -38.34 61.31
CA ILE A 177 -44.01 -39.15 60.53
C ILE A 177 -44.46 -39.33 59.08
N GLN A 178 -45.78 -39.44 58.83
CA GLN A 178 -46.33 -39.47 57.47
C GLN A 178 -46.02 -38.16 56.72
N ARG A 179 -46.16 -37.00 57.39
CA ARG A 179 -45.84 -35.69 56.80
C ARG A 179 -44.35 -35.55 56.45
N GLN A 180 -43.46 -35.96 57.35
CA GLN A 180 -42.01 -35.92 57.11
C GLN A 180 -41.60 -36.80 55.93
N TYR A 181 -42.18 -37.99 55.82
CA TYR A 181 -41.89 -38.94 54.75
C TYR A 181 -42.24 -38.42 53.35
N ALA A 182 -43.38 -37.73 53.21
CA ALA A 182 -43.77 -37.06 51.96
C ALA A 182 -42.81 -35.91 51.60
N LEU A 183 -42.42 -35.08 52.58
CA LEU A 183 -41.53 -33.94 52.35
C LEU A 183 -40.14 -34.37 51.83
N GLU A 184 -39.53 -35.38 52.46
CA GLU A 184 -38.21 -35.88 52.04
C GLU A 184 -38.25 -36.54 50.65
N SER A 185 -39.36 -37.19 50.31
CA SER A 185 -39.60 -37.74 48.97
C SER A 185 -39.57 -36.64 47.89
N ARG A 186 -40.19 -35.46 48.16
CA ARG A 186 -40.22 -34.30 47.26
C ARG A 186 -38.86 -33.64 47.03
N ARG A 187 -38.04 -33.53 48.07
CA ARG A 187 -36.69 -32.94 47.98
C ARG A 187 -35.77 -33.75 47.05
N ARG A 188 -35.87 -35.08 47.09
CA ARG A 188 -35.05 -35.96 46.25
C ARG A 188 -35.37 -35.82 44.75
N GLU A 189 -36.65 -35.77 44.39
CA GLU A 189 -37.08 -35.68 42.98
C GLU A 189 -36.55 -34.41 42.28
N SER A 190 -36.47 -33.29 43.01
CA SER A 190 -35.97 -32.02 42.48
C SER A 190 -34.46 -32.04 42.19
N ARG A 191 -33.65 -32.74 43.01
CA ARG A 191 -32.19 -32.83 42.80
C ARG A 191 -31.83 -33.60 41.53
N THR A 192 -32.52 -34.70 41.24
CA THR A 192 -32.24 -35.53 40.06
C THR A 192 -32.49 -34.79 38.74
N LYS A 193 -33.50 -33.91 38.69
CA LYS A 193 -33.80 -33.11 37.49
C LYS A 193 -32.73 -32.06 37.18
N ASN A 194 -32.15 -31.41 38.21
CA ASN A 194 -31.12 -30.39 38.00
C ASN A 194 -29.78 -30.96 37.50
N THR A 195 -29.38 -32.16 37.94
CA THR A 195 -28.11 -32.77 37.51
C THR A 195 -28.08 -33.09 36.01
N ILE A 196 -29.18 -33.59 35.44
CA ILE A 196 -29.27 -33.95 34.02
C ILE A 196 -29.16 -32.70 33.12
N PHE A 197 -29.78 -31.60 33.52
CA PHE A 197 -29.74 -30.34 32.76
C PHE A 197 -28.32 -29.77 32.67
N THR A 198 -27.54 -29.86 33.75
CA THR A 198 -26.20 -29.26 33.83
C THR A 198 -25.18 -29.96 32.91
N VAL A 199 -25.25 -31.29 32.79
CA VAL A 199 -24.33 -32.07 31.93
C VAL A 199 -24.59 -31.82 30.44
N GLY A 200 -25.86 -31.66 30.04
CA GLY A 200 -26.22 -31.36 28.65
C GLY A 200 -25.65 -30.02 28.15
N VAL A 201 -25.63 -29.00 29.00
CA VAL A 201 -25.10 -27.67 28.65
C VAL A 201 -23.60 -27.71 28.39
N ILE A 202 -22.83 -28.46 29.21
CA ILE A 202 -21.35 -28.55 29.07
C ILE A 202 -20.96 -29.17 27.72
N VAL A 203 -21.67 -30.21 27.27
CA VAL A 203 -21.38 -30.89 25.99
C VAL A 203 -21.65 -29.97 24.80
N ILE A 204 -22.74 -29.19 24.83
CA ILE A 204 -23.08 -28.24 23.76
C ILE A 204 -22.03 -27.14 23.67
N VAL A 205 -21.57 -26.60 24.81
CA VAL A 205 -20.51 -25.58 24.85
C VAL A 205 -19.19 -26.13 24.32
N ALA A 206 -18.81 -27.36 24.67
CA ALA A 206 -17.58 -27.99 24.18
C ALA A 206 -17.60 -28.20 22.65
N LEU A 207 -18.73 -28.66 22.09
CA LEU A 207 -18.87 -28.81 20.63
C LEU A 207 -18.84 -27.46 19.91
N ALA A 208 -19.48 -26.43 20.45
CA ALA A 208 -19.43 -25.08 19.89
C ALA A 208 -18.00 -24.52 19.87
N LEU A 209 -17.22 -24.72 20.95
CA LEU A 209 -15.82 -24.30 21.01
C LEU A 209 -14.93 -25.06 20.02
N LEU A 210 -15.14 -26.37 19.84
CA LEU A 210 -14.42 -27.15 18.83
C LEU A 210 -14.76 -26.72 17.40
N SER A 211 -16.03 -26.44 17.11
CA SER A 211 -16.44 -25.89 15.81
C SER A 211 -15.84 -24.51 15.56
N LEU A 212 -15.78 -23.65 16.58
CA LEU A 212 -15.13 -22.34 16.49
C LEU A 212 -13.62 -22.48 16.23
N PHE A 213 -12.95 -23.40 16.93
CA PHE A 213 -11.54 -23.69 16.73
C PHE A 213 -11.26 -24.22 15.32
N ALA A 214 -12.06 -25.16 14.82
CA ALA A 214 -11.95 -25.69 13.46
C ALA A 214 -12.21 -24.61 12.39
N PHE A 215 -13.18 -23.72 12.62
CA PHE A 215 -13.44 -22.59 11.74
C PHE A 215 -12.26 -21.61 11.71
N ASN A 216 -11.69 -21.28 12.87
CA ASN A 216 -10.49 -20.45 12.96
C ASN A 216 -9.27 -21.11 12.28
N GLN A 217 -9.09 -22.42 12.42
CA GLN A 217 -8.03 -23.16 11.71
C GLN A 217 -8.22 -23.14 10.20
N LYS A 218 -9.46 -23.24 9.70
CA LYS A 218 -9.75 -23.11 8.27
C LYS A 218 -9.39 -21.72 7.75
N ILE A 219 -9.80 -20.66 8.44
CA ILE A 219 -9.44 -19.28 8.07
C ILE A 219 -7.92 -19.13 8.00
N LEU A 220 -7.19 -19.61 9.01
CA LEU A 220 -5.73 -19.58 9.01
C LEU A 220 -5.11 -20.36 7.84
N ALA A 221 -5.67 -21.51 7.47
CA ALA A 221 -5.19 -22.31 6.35
C ALA A 221 -5.45 -21.62 5.00
N ASP A 222 -6.62 -21.01 4.82
CA ASP A 222 -6.98 -20.25 3.63
C ASP A 222 -6.06 -19.01 3.50
N ASP A 223 -5.81 -18.28 4.59
CA ASP A 223 -4.86 -17.15 4.63
C ASP A 223 -3.42 -17.59 4.31
N ASN A 224 -2.97 -18.72 4.86
CA ASN A 224 -1.64 -19.27 4.57
C ASN A 224 -1.51 -19.68 3.10
N ALA A 225 -2.55 -20.26 2.49
CA ALA A 225 -2.54 -20.63 1.09
C ALA A 225 -2.49 -19.40 0.16
N ALA A 226 -3.27 -18.36 0.47
CA ALA A 226 -3.22 -17.09 -0.25
C ALA A 226 -1.83 -16.43 -0.15
N THR A 227 -1.25 -16.43 1.06
CA THR A 227 0.11 -15.93 1.31
C THR A 227 1.16 -16.73 0.54
N ALA A 228 1.03 -18.05 0.46
CA ALA A 228 1.95 -18.90 -0.29
C ALA A 228 1.92 -18.60 -1.80
N GLN A 229 0.73 -18.35 -2.36
CA GLN A 229 0.60 -17.96 -3.77
C GLN A 229 1.22 -16.57 -4.03
N ALA A 230 0.92 -15.58 -3.19
CA ALA A 230 1.51 -14.25 -3.30
C ALA A 230 3.04 -14.29 -3.23
N ASN A 231 3.59 -15.11 -2.32
CA ASN A 231 5.03 -15.33 -2.21
C ASN A 231 5.64 -15.97 -3.47
N ALA A 232 4.92 -16.87 -4.15
CA ALA A 232 5.39 -17.47 -5.40
C ALA A 232 5.48 -16.43 -6.53
N ASP A 233 4.48 -15.55 -6.64
CA ASP A 233 4.47 -14.47 -7.64
C ASP A 233 5.59 -13.46 -7.39
N ILE A 234 5.85 -13.11 -6.12
CA ILE A 234 6.99 -12.25 -5.71
C ILE A 234 8.32 -12.88 -6.13
N VAL A 235 8.52 -14.18 -5.90
CA VAL A 235 9.77 -14.88 -6.27
C VAL A 235 9.99 -14.84 -7.78
N LEU A 236 8.95 -15.13 -8.57
CA LEU A 236 9.06 -15.09 -10.03
C LEU A 236 9.27 -13.64 -10.52
N ALA A 237 8.58 -12.65 -9.95
CA ALA A 237 8.78 -11.24 -10.28
C ALA A 237 10.23 -10.79 -10.03
N ARG A 238 10.83 -11.21 -8.91
CA ARG A 238 12.25 -10.95 -8.60
C ARG A 238 13.20 -11.65 -9.56
N GLN A 239 12.91 -12.90 -9.95
CA GLN A 239 13.70 -13.61 -10.95
C GLN A 239 13.67 -12.90 -12.30
N LEU A 240 12.49 -12.47 -12.76
CA LEU A 240 12.33 -11.71 -14.00
C LEU A 240 13.05 -10.36 -13.92
N SER A 241 12.96 -9.68 -12.79
CA SER A 241 13.67 -8.42 -12.53
C SER A 241 15.19 -8.59 -12.62
N ALA A 242 15.75 -9.62 -11.99
CA ALA A 242 17.18 -9.91 -12.06
C ALA A 242 17.64 -10.25 -13.49
N GLN A 243 16.85 -11.05 -14.22
CA GLN A 243 17.13 -11.34 -15.63
C GLN A 243 17.07 -10.08 -16.50
N ALA A 244 16.04 -9.24 -16.30
CA ALA A 244 15.88 -7.97 -16.97
C ALA A 244 17.10 -7.08 -16.73
N GLN A 245 17.57 -6.97 -15.49
CA GLN A 245 18.74 -6.16 -15.12
C GLN A 245 20.02 -6.64 -15.80
N ILE A 246 20.25 -7.96 -15.83
CA ILE A 246 21.39 -8.55 -16.53
C ILE A 246 21.33 -8.21 -18.02
N ILE A 247 20.19 -8.42 -18.68
CA ILE A 247 20.02 -8.13 -20.11
C ILE A 247 20.19 -6.63 -20.38
N PHE A 248 19.60 -5.78 -19.53
CA PHE A 248 19.65 -4.33 -19.66
C PHE A 248 21.09 -3.78 -19.56
N SER A 249 21.94 -4.42 -18.74
CA SER A 249 23.33 -4.00 -18.53
C SER A 249 24.21 -4.07 -19.79
N TYR A 250 23.88 -4.95 -20.74
CA TYR A 250 24.65 -5.11 -21.98
C TYR A 250 24.41 -3.99 -23.01
N LYS A 251 23.35 -3.17 -22.84
CA LYS A 251 22.98 -2.03 -23.72
C LYS A 251 22.98 -2.37 -25.23
N ASP A 252 22.66 -3.62 -25.55
CA ASP A 252 22.66 -4.17 -26.90
C ASP A 252 21.23 -4.21 -27.51
N SER A 253 21.08 -4.90 -28.64
CA SER A 253 19.80 -5.12 -29.33
C SER A 253 18.71 -5.79 -28.47
N LYS A 254 19.03 -6.36 -27.31
CA LYS A 254 18.07 -7.02 -26.40
C LYS A 254 17.48 -6.08 -25.35
N GLN A 255 17.79 -4.77 -25.36
CA GLN A 255 17.18 -3.82 -24.44
C GLN A 255 15.64 -3.88 -24.42
N GLN A 256 14.99 -4.09 -25.57
CA GLN A 256 13.53 -4.25 -25.61
C GLN A 256 13.05 -5.46 -24.79
N VAL A 257 13.77 -6.58 -24.84
CA VAL A 257 13.44 -7.77 -24.05
C VAL A 257 13.59 -7.48 -22.56
N ALA A 258 14.66 -6.78 -22.16
CA ALA A 258 14.85 -6.38 -20.77
C ALA A 258 13.69 -5.51 -20.26
N VAL A 259 13.27 -4.50 -21.04
CA VAL A 259 12.14 -3.64 -20.69
C VAL A 259 10.85 -4.45 -20.57
N LEU A 260 10.57 -5.37 -21.49
CA LEU A 260 9.38 -6.23 -21.43
C LEU A 260 9.39 -7.18 -20.22
N LEU A 261 10.54 -7.73 -19.85
CA LEU A 261 10.68 -8.55 -18.63
C LEU A 261 10.49 -7.71 -17.36
N ALA A 262 10.99 -6.48 -17.34
CA ALA A 262 10.77 -5.54 -16.25
C ALA A 262 9.28 -5.16 -16.13
N ILE A 263 8.58 -4.91 -17.24
CA ILE A 263 7.12 -4.68 -17.25
C ILE A 263 6.37 -5.90 -16.69
N GLN A 264 6.70 -7.11 -17.16
CA GLN A 264 6.07 -8.33 -16.67
C GLN A 264 6.32 -8.54 -15.17
N SER A 265 7.53 -8.26 -14.68
CA SER A 265 7.85 -8.25 -13.26
C SER A 265 6.95 -7.26 -12.49
N MET A 266 6.84 -6.02 -12.95
CA MET A 266 6.03 -4.97 -12.30
C MET A 266 4.53 -5.30 -12.26
N HIS A 267 4.00 -5.99 -13.28
CA HIS A 267 2.61 -6.48 -13.27
C HIS A 267 2.36 -7.56 -12.21
N MET A 268 3.36 -8.36 -11.90
CA MET A 268 3.26 -9.42 -10.90
C MET A 268 3.49 -8.87 -9.49
N PHE A 269 4.61 -8.18 -9.30
CA PHE A 269 4.97 -7.51 -8.06
C PHE A 269 5.99 -6.39 -8.36
N PRO A 270 5.70 -5.13 -7.98
CA PRO A 270 6.62 -4.02 -8.21
C PRO A 270 7.96 -4.25 -7.52
N THR A 271 9.06 -4.11 -8.26
CA THR A 271 10.41 -4.24 -7.72
C THR A 271 11.24 -3.02 -8.12
N GLY A 272 12.08 -2.53 -7.22
CA GLY A 272 12.91 -1.34 -7.47
C GLY A 272 13.84 -1.51 -8.66
N ALA A 273 14.40 -2.70 -8.88
CA ALA A 273 15.24 -2.98 -10.04
C ALA A 273 14.45 -2.91 -11.36
N SER A 274 13.24 -3.46 -11.42
CA SER A 274 12.40 -3.36 -12.63
C SER A 274 11.96 -1.92 -12.87
N ALA A 275 11.52 -1.20 -11.83
CA ALA A 275 11.17 0.20 -11.95
C ALA A 275 12.35 1.06 -12.39
N GLN A 276 13.55 0.80 -11.87
CA GLN A 276 14.77 1.47 -12.31
C GLN A 276 15.04 1.22 -13.79
N ILE A 277 14.87 0.00 -14.28
CA ILE A 277 14.98 -0.33 -15.72
C ILE A 277 13.96 0.46 -16.54
N LEU A 278 12.70 0.52 -16.09
CA LEU A 278 11.66 1.28 -16.78
C LEU A 278 11.98 2.78 -16.79
N GLN A 279 12.52 3.31 -15.69
CA GLN A 279 12.94 4.71 -15.58
C GLN A 279 14.19 5.03 -16.40
N ASP A 280 15.17 4.12 -16.45
CA ASP A 280 16.42 4.28 -17.20
C ASP A 280 16.27 3.86 -18.67
N ASN A 281 15.08 3.45 -19.07
CA ASN A 281 14.75 3.09 -20.43
C ASN A 281 14.99 4.28 -21.37
N THR A 282 16.06 4.20 -22.17
CA THR A 282 16.38 5.21 -23.19
C THR A 282 15.60 4.99 -24.49
N LEU A 283 14.79 3.95 -24.63
CA LEU A 283 14.03 3.73 -25.88
C LEU A 283 13.12 4.93 -26.17
N ALA A 284 13.15 5.40 -27.41
CA ALA A 284 12.38 6.56 -27.88
C ALA A 284 11.04 6.16 -28.49
N ARG A 285 10.08 7.09 -28.46
CA ARG A 285 8.74 6.87 -29.02
C ARG A 285 8.68 7.30 -30.49
N PRO A 286 8.31 6.41 -31.43
CA PRO A 286 8.07 6.79 -32.82
C PRO A 286 6.73 7.55 -32.93
N ILE A 287 6.73 8.69 -33.62
CA ILE A 287 5.54 9.52 -33.85
C ILE A 287 5.05 9.39 -35.29
N ALA A 288 5.96 9.17 -36.24
CA ALA A 288 5.65 8.98 -37.65
C ALA A 288 6.68 8.08 -38.32
N ARG A 289 6.24 7.31 -39.33
CA ARG A 289 7.09 6.49 -40.21
C ARG A 289 6.70 6.76 -41.67
N MET A 290 7.69 7.01 -42.50
CA MET A 290 7.55 7.10 -43.96
C MET A 290 8.41 6.01 -44.59
N THR A 291 7.84 5.22 -45.49
CA THR A 291 8.56 4.13 -46.19
C THR A 291 8.92 4.55 -47.60
N TYR A 292 10.05 4.04 -48.08
CA TYR A 292 10.55 4.31 -49.42
C TYR A 292 11.31 3.11 -49.98
N SER A 293 11.47 3.09 -51.29
CA SER A 293 12.11 1.99 -52.02
C SER A 293 13.62 2.17 -52.20
N ASP A 294 14.22 3.27 -51.73
CA ASP A 294 15.62 3.58 -52.04
C ASP A 294 16.32 4.48 -51.01
N ASN A 295 17.66 4.39 -50.93
CA ASN A 295 18.45 5.23 -50.01
C ASN A 295 18.16 6.72 -50.22
N ALA A 296 17.79 7.41 -49.15
CA ALA A 296 17.38 8.81 -49.17
C ALA A 296 18.28 9.63 -48.24
N THR A 297 18.78 10.76 -48.76
CA THR A 297 19.30 11.86 -47.96
C THR A 297 18.17 12.84 -47.62
N PHE A 298 18.31 13.57 -46.53
CA PHE A 298 17.21 14.32 -45.91
C PHE A 298 17.71 15.64 -45.32
N ALA A 299 16.94 16.72 -45.49
CA ALA A 299 17.23 18.02 -44.88
C ALA A 299 15.95 18.77 -44.51
N PHE A 300 16.00 19.53 -43.41
CA PHE A 300 14.99 20.52 -43.03
C PHE A 300 15.41 21.91 -43.50
N SER A 301 14.43 22.75 -43.85
CA SER A 301 14.67 24.19 -43.94
C SER A 301 14.94 24.78 -42.54
N PRO A 302 15.73 25.85 -42.42
CA PRO A 302 16.06 26.46 -41.13
C PRO A 302 14.84 26.92 -40.31
N ASP A 303 13.76 27.32 -40.98
CA ASP A 303 12.51 27.73 -40.37
C ASP A 303 11.56 26.55 -40.03
N GLY A 304 11.94 25.32 -40.39
CA GLY A 304 11.13 24.12 -40.17
C GLY A 304 9.86 24.04 -41.02
N LYS A 305 9.70 24.90 -42.03
CA LYS A 305 8.51 24.92 -42.90
C LYS A 305 8.55 23.87 -44.00
N TYR A 306 9.75 23.58 -44.50
CA TYR A 306 9.98 22.70 -45.64
C TYR A 306 10.86 21.51 -45.25
N VAL A 307 10.61 20.40 -45.92
CA VAL A 307 11.45 19.22 -45.86
C VAL A 307 11.84 18.80 -47.27
N ALA A 308 13.13 18.51 -47.45
CA ALA A 308 13.64 17.95 -48.69
C ALA A 308 14.16 16.54 -48.46
N TRP A 309 13.90 15.68 -49.43
CA TRP A 309 14.50 14.36 -49.52
C TRP A 309 14.95 14.11 -50.95
N GLY A 310 16.01 13.33 -51.11
CA GLY A 310 16.43 12.91 -52.43
C GLY A 310 17.23 11.62 -52.41
N GLY A 311 17.24 10.98 -53.56
CA GLY A 311 17.86 9.68 -53.76
C GLY A 311 17.64 9.25 -55.20
N CYS A 312 17.62 7.94 -55.44
CA CYS A 312 17.34 7.42 -56.77
C CYS A 312 15.84 7.48 -57.10
N GLY A 313 15.50 8.05 -58.26
CA GLY A 313 14.12 8.16 -58.75
C GLY A 313 13.76 7.15 -59.84
N GLN A 314 14.74 6.69 -60.63
CA GLN A 314 14.57 5.65 -61.64
C GLN A 314 15.80 4.74 -61.71
N ARG A 315 15.56 3.45 -61.94
CA ARG A 315 16.61 2.44 -62.14
C ARG A 315 16.45 1.72 -63.47
N ASP A 316 17.57 1.27 -64.04
CA ASP A 316 17.56 0.39 -65.21
C ASP A 316 17.23 -1.07 -64.87
N SER A 317 17.23 -1.94 -65.88
CA SER A 317 17.01 -3.39 -65.73
C SER A 317 18.05 -4.09 -64.85
N ASN A 318 19.25 -3.49 -64.71
CA ASN A 318 20.31 -3.99 -63.84
C ASN A 318 20.20 -3.41 -62.42
N ARG A 319 19.12 -2.68 -62.14
CA ARG A 319 18.87 -1.97 -60.89
C ARG A 319 19.96 -0.93 -60.58
N SER A 320 20.66 -0.38 -61.57
CA SER A 320 21.53 0.79 -61.40
C SER A 320 20.70 2.07 -61.43
N CYS A 321 21.09 3.10 -60.68
CA CYS A 321 20.38 4.37 -60.69
C CYS A 321 20.65 5.12 -62.00
N THR A 322 19.60 5.45 -62.74
CA THR A 322 19.70 6.17 -64.02
C THR A 322 19.18 7.61 -63.93
N GLN A 323 18.42 7.93 -62.89
CA GLN A 323 17.94 9.29 -62.63
C GLN A 323 17.71 9.49 -61.13
N GLY A 324 18.37 10.48 -60.53
CA GLY A 324 18.08 10.91 -59.16
C GLY A 324 16.96 11.93 -59.11
N VAL A 325 16.29 12.02 -57.97
CA VAL A 325 15.22 12.99 -57.75
C VAL A 325 15.36 13.59 -56.36
N THR A 326 15.26 14.92 -56.27
CA THR A 326 15.02 15.67 -55.04
C THR A 326 13.58 16.16 -55.05
N ARG A 327 12.85 16.00 -53.94
CA ARG A 327 11.52 16.57 -53.78
C ARG A 327 11.47 17.41 -52.52
N VAL A 328 10.74 18.51 -52.58
CA VAL A 328 10.52 19.40 -51.43
C VAL A 328 9.04 19.41 -51.09
N TRP A 329 8.74 19.26 -49.80
CA TRP A 329 7.39 19.25 -49.26
C TRP A 329 7.23 20.36 -48.24
N GLU A 330 6.09 21.03 -48.26
CA GLU A 330 5.67 21.93 -47.19
C GLU A 330 4.97 21.12 -46.10
N LEU A 331 5.45 21.21 -44.87
CA LEU A 331 5.04 20.32 -43.78
C LEU A 331 3.59 20.57 -43.34
N ASP A 332 3.17 21.83 -43.28
CA ASP A 332 1.81 22.19 -42.85
C ASP A 332 0.74 21.73 -43.83
N THR A 333 0.97 21.94 -45.13
CA THR A 333 -0.01 21.60 -46.18
C THR A 333 0.14 20.18 -46.69
N LYS A 334 1.26 19.51 -46.38
CA LYS A 334 1.63 18.18 -46.87
C LYS A 334 1.59 18.10 -48.40
N LYS A 335 2.02 19.17 -49.07
CA LYS A 335 2.08 19.23 -50.54
C LYS A 335 3.53 19.24 -51.01
N GLU A 336 3.79 18.50 -52.07
CA GLU A 336 5.02 18.64 -52.86
C GLU A 336 4.99 20.00 -53.54
N ILE A 337 5.96 20.86 -53.23
CA ILE A 337 6.06 22.21 -53.78
C ILE A 337 7.01 22.27 -54.98
N SER A 338 8.04 21.42 -55.00
CA SER A 338 9.00 21.37 -56.10
C SER A 338 9.67 19.99 -56.21
N ARG A 339 10.11 19.68 -57.44
CA ARG A 339 10.78 18.44 -57.81
C ARG A 339 11.95 18.74 -58.76
N MET A 340 13.13 18.26 -58.43
CA MET A 340 14.37 18.46 -59.20
C MET A 340 14.93 17.12 -59.65
N THR A 341 15.37 17.03 -60.91
CA THR A 341 15.89 15.80 -61.53
C THR A 341 17.40 15.86 -61.72
N HIS A 342 18.07 14.74 -61.47
CA HIS A 342 19.53 14.59 -61.49
C HIS A 342 19.96 13.41 -62.37
N ASP A 343 21.21 13.46 -62.83
CA ASP A 343 21.74 12.49 -63.79
C ASP A 343 22.22 11.19 -63.09
N ASN A 344 22.34 11.21 -61.76
CA ASN A 344 22.68 10.08 -60.90
C ASN A 344 21.90 10.18 -59.58
N SER A 345 22.05 9.20 -58.68
CA SER A 345 21.48 9.26 -57.33
C SER A 345 21.99 10.48 -56.58
N VAL A 346 21.10 11.11 -55.82
CA VAL A 346 21.44 12.25 -54.97
C VAL A 346 22.17 11.74 -53.73
N SER A 347 23.36 12.29 -53.45
CA SER A 347 24.21 11.90 -52.31
C SER A 347 24.04 12.82 -51.09
N SER A 348 23.92 14.13 -51.30
CA SER A 348 23.77 15.12 -50.24
C SER A 348 22.78 16.22 -50.64
N ILE A 349 22.04 16.74 -49.65
CA ILE A 349 21.11 17.85 -49.80
C ILE A 349 21.27 18.78 -48.61
N VAL A 350 21.35 20.08 -48.86
CA VAL A 350 21.36 21.11 -47.80
C VAL A 350 20.52 22.33 -48.21
N PHE A 351 19.82 22.90 -47.24
CA PHE A 351 19.16 24.19 -47.42
C PHE A 351 20.14 25.34 -47.18
N SER A 352 19.96 26.41 -47.93
CA SER A 352 20.56 27.71 -47.60
C SER A 352 20.01 28.25 -46.27
N PRO A 353 20.78 29.07 -45.53
CA PRO A 353 20.36 29.61 -44.22
C PRO A 353 19.05 30.43 -44.24
N ASP A 354 18.69 31.00 -45.39
CA ASP A 354 17.43 31.73 -45.57
C ASP A 354 16.27 30.85 -46.08
N GLY A 355 16.52 29.57 -46.33
CA GLY A 355 15.56 28.57 -46.82
C GLY A 355 15.15 28.75 -48.29
N LYS A 356 15.59 29.79 -49.00
CA LYS A 356 15.13 30.12 -50.36
C LYS A 356 15.78 29.26 -51.44
N HIS A 357 16.95 28.71 -51.13
CA HIS A 357 17.70 27.85 -52.02
C HIS A 357 18.00 26.50 -51.39
N ILE A 358 18.16 25.50 -52.24
CA ILE A 358 18.57 24.15 -51.89
C ILE A 358 19.76 23.76 -52.77
N ALA A 359 20.79 23.19 -52.16
CA ALA A 359 21.89 22.59 -52.89
C ALA A 359 21.82 21.07 -52.82
N SER A 360 22.22 20.42 -53.90
CA SER A 360 22.20 18.97 -54.01
C SER A 360 23.40 18.47 -54.82
N SER A 361 23.97 17.34 -54.41
CA SER A 361 25.04 16.65 -55.14
C SER A 361 24.54 15.37 -55.78
N SER A 362 25.02 15.09 -56.99
CA SER A 362 24.74 13.85 -57.74
C SER A 362 25.93 13.52 -58.63
N GLY A 363 26.68 12.47 -58.27
CA GLY A 363 27.97 12.19 -58.91
C GLY A 363 28.91 13.39 -58.73
N THR A 364 29.50 13.88 -59.83
CA THR A 364 30.41 15.05 -59.81
C THR A 364 29.69 16.40 -59.81
N ALA A 365 28.37 16.42 -60.01
CA ALA A 365 27.62 17.66 -60.14
C ALA A 365 27.16 18.18 -58.77
N VAL A 366 27.41 19.46 -58.49
CA VAL A 366 26.76 20.22 -57.43
C VAL A 366 25.80 21.19 -58.09
N ARG A 367 24.54 21.21 -57.68
CA ARG A 367 23.50 22.08 -58.26
C ARG A 367 22.79 22.85 -57.17
N ILE A 368 22.49 24.11 -57.44
CA ILE A 368 21.71 24.99 -56.55
C ILE A 368 20.39 25.32 -57.23
N TRP A 369 19.31 25.17 -56.48
CA TRP A 369 17.95 25.33 -56.96
C TRP A 369 17.20 26.34 -56.11
N GLU A 370 16.23 27.02 -56.71
CA GLU A 370 15.22 27.78 -55.98
C GLU A 370 14.23 26.83 -55.30
N THR A 371 14.10 26.92 -53.97
CA THR A 371 13.28 26.01 -53.17
C THR A 371 11.83 25.95 -53.65
N ALA A 372 11.24 27.12 -53.92
CA ALA A 372 9.81 27.26 -54.24
C ALA A 372 9.45 26.74 -55.63
N THR A 373 10.34 26.86 -56.62
CA THR A 373 10.03 26.56 -58.03
C THR A 373 10.75 25.31 -58.55
N GLY A 374 11.84 24.89 -57.88
CA GLY A 374 12.73 23.85 -58.39
C GLY A 374 13.60 24.29 -59.56
N ARG A 375 13.68 25.60 -59.85
CA ARG A 375 14.50 26.13 -60.95
C ARG A 375 15.99 26.08 -60.60
N GLU A 376 16.81 25.54 -61.49
CA GLU A 376 18.27 25.56 -61.35
C GLU A 376 18.81 27.00 -61.46
N ILE A 377 19.68 27.37 -60.52
CA ILE A 377 20.29 28.71 -60.41
C ILE A 377 21.77 28.63 -60.78
N ALA A 378 22.46 27.59 -60.28
CA ALA A 378 23.88 27.39 -60.51
C ALA A 378 24.21 25.91 -60.58
N ARG A 379 25.28 25.60 -61.32
CA ARG A 379 25.83 24.24 -61.47
C ARG A 379 27.35 24.32 -61.43
N MET A 380 27.93 23.51 -60.56
CA MET A 380 29.37 23.34 -60.41
C MET A 380 29.73 21.88 -60.73
N THR A 381 30.97 21.64 -61.13
CA THR A 381 31.49 20.30 -61.42
C THR A 381 32.73 20.07 -60.59
N HIS A 382 32.67 19.06 -59.74
CA HIS A 382 33.76 18.60 -58.91
C HIS A 382 34.57 17.52 -59.64
N ASP A 383 35.85 17.35 -59.30
CA ASP A 383 36.71 16.37 -59.97
C ASP A 383 36.34 14.91 -59.65
N ASN A 384 35.70 14.71 -58.51
CA ASN A 384 35.27 13.42 -57.97
C ASN A 384 33.78 13.44 -57.64
N SER A 385 33.21 12.25 -57.39
CA SER A 385 31.86 12.17 -56.81
C SER A 385 31.82 12.96 -55.50
N VAL A 386 30.78 13.77 -55.33
CA VAL A 386 30.60 14.62 -54.16
C VAL A 386 29.75 13.89 -53.15
N ASP A 387 30.29 13.69 -51.95
CA ASP A 387 29.65 12.92 -50.88
C ASP A 387 28.98 13.83 -49.84
N SER A 388 29.46 15.06 -49.70
CA SER A 388 28.94 16.02 -48.71
C SER A 388 28.95 17.46 -49.19
N LEU A 389 27.93 18.21 -48.78
CA LEU A 389 27.75 19.64 -49.05
C LEU A 389 27.48 20.40 -47.75
N ALA A 390 27.95 21.66 -47.66
CA ALA A 390 27.59 22.56 -46.57
C ALA A 390 27.53 24.01 -47.04
N PHE A 391 26.44 24.71 -46.71
CA PHE A 391 26.40 26.17 -46.83
C PHE A 391 27.13 26.82 -45.67
N ASN A 392 27.80 27.94 -45.94
CA ASN A 392 28.27 28.79 -44.86
C ASN A 392 27.08 29.58 -44.24
N PRO A 393 27.16 29.98 -42.96
CA PRO A 393 26.07 30.65 -42.23
C PRO A 393 25.41 31.86 -42.91
N ASN A 394 26.14 32.60 -43.76
CA ASN A 394 25.59 33.74 -44.50
C ASN A 394 25.03 33.37 -45.90
N GLY A 395 25.13 32.11 -46.31
CA GLY A 395 24.61 31.57 -47.58
C GLY A 395 25.39 31.94 -48.84
N ARG A 396 26.51 32.67 -48.71
CA ARG A 396 27.31 33.12 -49.85
C ARG A 396 28.15 32.01 -50.46
N TYR A 397 28.64 31.08 -49.64
CA TYR A 397 29.55 30.03 -50.05
C TYR A 397 28.95 28.65 -49.81
N ILE A 398 29.34 27.69 -50.65
CA ILE A 398 29.04 26.28 -50.47
C ILE A 398 30.35 25.48 -50.53
N ALA A 399 30.57 24.63 -49.54
CA ALA A 399 31.66 23.66 -49.54
C ALA A 399 31.15 22.34 -50.11
N SER A 400 31.98 21.67 -50.90
CA SER A 400 31.75 20.32 -51.41
C SER A 400 32.98 19.45 -51.11
N GLY A 401 32.74 18.31 -50.46
CA GLY A 401 33.77 17.27 -50.28
C GLY A 401 33.54 16.12 -51.27
N GLY A 402 34.59 15.70 -51.96
CA GLY A 402 34.53 14.55 -52.87
C GLY A 402 35.91 14.01 -53.24
N GLY A 403 36.08 12.69 -53.16
CA GLY A 403 37.41 12.08 -53.26
C GLY A 403 38.37 12.72 -52.25
N THR A 404 39.62 12.99 -52.63
CA THR A 404 40.62 13.60 -51.74
C THR A 404 40.59 15.14 -51.72
N THR A 405 39.51 15.77 -52.21
CA THR A 405 39.46 17.22 -52.44
C THR A 405 38.24 17.86 -51.80
N ALA A 406 38.44 18.97 -51.09
CA ALA A 406 37.37 19.86 -50.64
C ALA A 406 37.49 21.19 -51.39
N SER A 407 36.37 21.58 -52.01
CA SER A 407 36.26 22.77 -52.83
C SER A 407 35.20 23.70 -52.25
N VAL A 408 35.46 25.00 -52.24
CA VAL A 408 34.50 26.03 -51.81
C VAL A 408 34.14 26.90 -53.00
N TRP A 409 32.83 27.08 -53.20
CA TRP A 409 32.25 27.78 -54.33
C TRP A 409 31.45 28.98 -53.86
N GLU A 410 31.47 30.08 -54.60
CA GLU A 410 30.50 31.16 -54.41
C GLU A 410 29.14 30.71 -54.96
N ALA A 411 28.14 30.60 -54.09
CA ALA A 411 26.86 29.96 -54.38
C ALA A 411 26.07 30.64 -55.51
N ALA A 412 26.18 31.97 -55.64
CA ALA A 412 25.45 32.72 -56.66
C ALA A 412 26.05 32.56 -58.06
N THR A 413 27.37 32.40 -58.16
CA THR A 413 28.12 32.43 -59.43
C THR A 413 28.63 31.05 -59.86
N GLY A 414 28.77 30.12 -58.92
CA GLY A 414 29.37 28.80 -59.13
C GLY A 414 30.89 28.84 -59.29
N ILE A 415 31.55 29.96 -58.96
CA ILE A 415 33.00 30.12 -59.07
C ILE A 415 33.68 29.46 -57.87
N GLU A 416 34.70 28.63 -58.14
CA GLU A 416 35.56 28.06 -57.10
C GLU A 416 36.45 29.15 -56.50
N VAL A 417 36.35 29.37 -55.18
CA VAL A 417 37.09 30.42 -54.46
C VAL A 417 38.21 29.86 -53.58
N ALA A 418 38.13 28.59 -53.21
CA ALA A 418 39.18 27.89 -52.46
C ALA A 418 39.14 26.40 -52.75
N ARG A 419 40.31 25.76 -52.74
CA ARG A 419 40.48 24.31 -52.89
C ARG A 419 41.58 23.82 -51.96
N THR A 420 41.36 22.65 -51.36
CA THR A 420 42.37 21.92 -50.61
C THR A 420 42.37 20.43 -50.97
N THR A 421 43.54 19.80 -50.84
CA THR A 421 43.77 18.38 -51.11
C THR A 421 44.20 17.69 -49.82
N HIS A 422 43.72 16.47 -49.64
CA HIS A 422 43.83 15.71 -48.39
C HIS A 422 44.41 14.32 -48.63
N ASP A 423 44.93 13.71 -47.57
CA ASP A 423 45.60 12.41 -47.64
C ASP A 423 44.59 11.24 -47.84
N GLY A 424 43.36 11.43 -47.37
CA GLY A 424 42.24 10.48 -47.51
C GLY A 424 41.04 11.06 -48.25
N GLY A 425 40.08 10.18 -48.60
CA GLY A 425 38.79 10.57 -49.15
C GLY A 425 37.97 11.37 -48.14
N ILE A 426 37.27 12.42 -48.57
CA ILE A 426 36.47 13.29 -47.71
C ILE A 426 35.03 12.81 -47.73
N SER A 427 34.55 12.39 -46.58
CA SER A 427 33.19 11.87 -46.40
C SER A 427 32.19 12.95 -45.97
N SER A 428 32.66 14.00 -45.28
CA SER A 428 31.80 15.01 -44.67
C SER A 428 32.49 16.35 -44.52
N VAL A 429 31.77 17.45 -44.78
CA VAL A 429 32.25 18.83 -44.64
C VAL A 429 31.24 19.69 -43.87
N ALA A 430 31.70 20.70 -43.11
CA ALA A 430 30.85 21.65 -42.40
C ALA A 430 31.53 23.01 -42.20
N PHE A 431 30.75 24.10 -42.14
CA PHE A 431 31.23 25.43 -41.77
C PHE A 431 30.94 25.73 -40.30
N SER A 432 31.82 26.48 -39.65
CA SER A 432 31.56 27.00 -38.30
C SER A 432 30.48 28.10 -38.32
N PRO A 433 29.67 28.23 -37.25
CA PRO A 433 28.60 29.24 -37.16
C PRO A 433 29.07 30.69 -37.32
N ASP A 434 30.32 30.98 -36.97
CA ASP A 434 30.95 32.29 -37.10
C ASP A 434 31.61 32.54 -38.47
N ASN A 435 31.53 31.58 -39.40
CA ASN A 435 32.22 31.55 -40.71
C ASN A 435 33.75 31.52 -40.65
N LYS A 436 34.36 31.30 -39.48
CA LYS A 436 35.82 31.34 -39.34
C LYS A 436 36.50 30.05 -39.80
N TYR A 437 35.83 28.91 -39.63
CA TYR A 437 36.44 27.60 -39.83
C TYR A 437 35.66 26.71 -40.81
N LEU A 438 36.41 25.86 -41.52
CA LEU A 438 35.93 24.74 -42.31
C LEU A 438 36.35 23.44 -41.61
N LEU A 439 35.41 22.52 -41.43
CA LEU A 439 35.60 21.21 -40.84
C LEU A 439 35.43 20.15 -41.91
N TRP A 440 36.28 19.14 -41.90
CA TRP A 440 36.05 17.95 -42.72
C TRP A 440 36.52 16.68 -42.01
N GLY A 441 35.89 15.56 -42.38
CA GLY A 441 36.22 14.22 -41.92
C GLY A 441 36.68 13.34 -43.08
N GLY A 442 37.70 12.52 -42.83
CA GLY A 442 38.35 11.67 -43.83
C GLY A 442 38.18 10.17 -43.61
N ASP A 443 38.19 9.41 -44.70
CA ASP A 443 38.27 7.94 -44.72
C ASP A 443 39.58 7.42 -44.10
N ASP A 444 40.59 8.27 -43.99
CA ASP A 444 41.86 8.02 -43.30
C ASP A 444 41.75 8.07 -41.77
N GLY A 445 40.54 8.35 -41.24
CA GLY A 445 40.27 8.41 -39.81
C GLY A 445 40.58 9.75 -39.17
N THR A 446 40.81 10.80 -39.95
CA THR A 446 41.13 12.13 -39.43
C THR A 446 39.94 13.09 -39.47
N VAL A 447 39.93 14.02 -38.53
CA VAL A 447 39.03 15.18 -38.51
C VAL A 447 39.89 16.42 -38.45
N HIS A 448 39.62 17.38 -39.33
CA HIS A 448 40.44 18.56 -39.46
C HIS A 448 39.62 19.84 -39.37
N VAL A 449 40.13 20.81 -38.62
CA VAL A 449 39.58 22.17 -38.53
C VAL A 449 40.55 23.13 -39.21
N TRP A 450 40.07 23.82 -40.23
CA TRP A 450 40.86 24.74 -41.05
C TRP A 450 40.29 26.14 -40.92
N GLU A 451 41.15 27.14 -40.80
CA GLU A 451 40.74 28.54 -40.85
C GLU A 451 40.40 28.92 -42.30
N PHE A 452 39.17 29.38 -42.53
CA PHE A 452 38.62 29.59 -43.86
C PHE A 452 39.37 30.66 -44.67
N ASP A 453 39.69 31.79 -44.04
CA ASP A 453 40.34 32.91 -44.72
C ASP A 453 41.81 32.63 -45.07
N THR A 454 42.51 31.83 -44.26
CA THR A 454 43.96 31.59 -44.41
C THR A 454 44.29 30.22 -44.99
N GLY A 455 43.34 29.27 -44.99
CA GLY A 455 43.54 27.89 -45.40
C GLY A 455 44.48 27.10 -44.49
N LYS A 456 44.72 27.57 -43.26
CA LYS A 456 45.62 26.89 -42.31
C LYS A 456 44.88 25.89 -41.44
N GLU A 457 45.49 24.74 -41.21
CA GLU A 457 45.03 23.76 -40.24
C GLU A 457 45.23 24.27 -38.81
N VAL A 458 44.15 24.30 -38.03
CA VAL A 458 44.09 24.80 -36.65
C VAL A 458 44.09 23.65 -35.66
N ALA A 459 43.38 22.57 -35.97
CA ALA A 459 43.33 21.36 -35.15
C ALA A 459 43.18 20.10 -36.00
N ARG A 460 43.78 19.00 -35.52
CA ARG A 460 43.65 17.64 -36.07
C ARG A 460 43.23 16.68 -34.97
N MET A 461 42.16 15.93 -35.19
CA MET A 461 41.67 14.89 -34.29
C MET A 461 41.67 13.54 -35.03
N THR A 462 41.78 12.45 -34.28
CA THR A 462 42.01 11.11 -34.87
C THR A 462 41.07 10.05 -34.31
N HIS A 463 40.53 9.25 -35.22
CA HIS A 463 39.79 8.02 -34.99
C HIS A 463 40.61 6.80 -35.46
N ASP A 464 40.24 5.61 -34.99
CA ASP A 464 40.89 4.35 -35.37
C ASP A 464 40.32 3.74 -36.66
N GLY A 465 39.40 4.46 -37.32
CA GLY A 465 38.76 4.10 -38.58
C GLY A 465 38.18 5.33 -39.27
N GLY A 466 37.79 5.18 -40.54
CA GLY A 466 37.29 6.29 -41.36
C GLY A 466 36.15 7.08 -40.71
N VAL A 467 36.25 8.40 -40.75
CA VAL A 467 35.22 9.32 -40.25
C VAL A 467 34.16 9.45 -41.33
N ASN A 468 32.88 9.30 -40.99
CA ASN A 468 31.76 9.35 -41.93
C ASN A 468 31.00 10.67 -41.91
N SER A 469 30.97 11.35 -40.76
CA SER A 469 30.15 12.53 -40.56
C SER A 469 30.76 13.44 -39.51
N VAL A 470 30.73 14.75 -39.77
CA VAL A 470 31.23 15.78 -38.86
C VAL A 470 30.25 16.96 -38.78
N ALA A 471 30.18 17.63 -37.63
CA ALA A 471 29.39 18.85 -37.46
C ALA A 471 29.98 19.77 -36.39
N PHE A 472 29.75 21.08 -36.52
CA PHE A 472 30.03 22.07 -35.47
C PHE A 472 28.84 22.22 -34.51
N SER A 473 29.14 22.51 -33.25
CA SER A 473 28.13 22.96 -32.30
C SER A 473 27.60 24.35 -32.71
N PRO A 474 26.35 24.70 -32.34
CA PRO A 474 25.76 26.00 -32.70
C PRO A 474 26.51 27.21 -32.16
N ASP A 475 27.27 27.05 -31.07
CA ASP A 475 28.14 28.08 -30.49
C ASP A 475 29.57 28.06 -31.05
N GLY A 476 29.89 27.12 -31.94
CA GLY A 476 31.19 26.98 -32.59
C GLY A 476 32.33 26.45 -31.72
N LYS A 477 32.07 26.13 -30.44
CA LYS A 477 33.12 25.71 -29.49
C LYS A 477 33.51 24.25 -29.61
N TYR A 478 32.60 23.42 -30.10
CA TYR A 478 32.76 21.97 -30.15
C TYR A 478 32.54 21.46 -31.57
N VAL A 479 33.16 20.33 -31.86
CA VAL A 479 32.89 19.53 -33.05
C VAL A 479 32.52 18.12 -32.63
N VAL A 480 31.61 17.51 -33.39
CA VAL A 480 31.27 16.10 -33.26
C VAL A 480 31.68 15.36 -34.52
N SER A 481 32.23 14.17 -34.36
CA SER A 481 32.58 13.27 -35.44
C SER A 481 32.04 11.87 -35.19
N GLY A 482 31.53 11.19 -36.23
CA GLY A 482 31.13 9.79 -36.21
C GLY A 482 32.02 8.95 -37.14
N SER A 483 32.45 7.77 -36.69
CA SER A 483 33.45 6.95 -37.38
C SER A 483 33.08 5.45 -37.44
N TYR A 484 33.70 4.75 -38.40
CA TYR A 484 33.72 3.28 -38.49
C TYR A 484 34.47 2.60 -37.33
N ASP A 485 35.15 3.35 -36.46
CA ASP A 485 35.70 2.82 -35.20
C ASP A 485 34.62 2.55 -34.12
N ASN A 486 33.35 2.60 -34.51
CA ASN A 486 32.16 2.42 -33.68
C ASN A 486 31.94 3.55 -32.65
N THR A 487 32.58 4.71 -32.82
CA THR A 487 32.41 5.85 -31.90
C THR A 487 31.90 7.11 -32.58
N ALA A 488 31.08 7.85 -31.83
CA ALA A 488 30.94 9.29 -32.01
C ALA A 488 31.74 10.00 -30.91
N ARG A 489 32.46 11.06 -31.26
CA ARG A 489 33.32 11.79 -30.32
C ARG A 489 33.04 13.28 -30.42
N VAL A 490 33.05 13.95 -29.26
CA VAL A 490 32.94 15.40 -29.16
C VAL A 490 34.30 15.96 -28.76
N TRP A 491 34.72 17.00 -29.46
CA TRP A 491 36.03 17.61 -29.31
C TRP A 491 35.88 19.11 -29.12
N GLU A 492 36.78 19.70 -28.34
CA GLU A 492 36.93 21.14 -28.27
C GLU A 492 37.69 21.65 -29.50
N VAL A 493 37.14 22.67 -30.17
CA VAL A 493 37.68 23.20 -31.44
C VAL A 493 39.08 23.77 -31.27
N ASP A 494 39.31 24.55 -30.22
CA ASP A 494 40.56 25.29 -30.03
C ASP A 494 41.73 24.39 -29.61
N THR A 495 41.45 23.29 -28.89
CA THR A 495 42.49 22.42 -28.33
C THR A 495 42.60 21.06 -29.03
N GLY A 496 41.57 20.65 -29.78
CA GLY A 496 41.44 19.30 -30.32
C GLY A 496 41.24 18.21 -29.26
N LYS A 497 40.97 18.59 -28.00
CA LYS A 497 40.80 17.64 -26.90
C LYS A 497 39.45 16.93 -26.98
N GLU A 498 39.47 15.60 -26.87
CA GLU A 498 38.27 14.79 -26.70
C GLU A 498 37.63 15.09 -25.33
N ILE A 499 36.36 15.48 -25.33
CA ILE A 499 35.60 15.75 -24.09
C ILE A 499 34.53 14.69 -23.81
N ALA A 500 34.03 14.02 -24.86
CA ALA A 500 33.06 12.95 -24.74
C ALA A 500 33.27 11.88 -25.81
N ARG A 501 33.03 10.61 -25.44
CA ARG A 501 33.07 9.44 -26.31
C ARG A 501 31.79 8.64 -26.17
N MET A 502 31.15 8.38 -27.31
CA MET A 502 29.84 7.75 -27.41
C MET A 502 29.97 6.48 -28.26
N THR A 503 29.74 5.31 -27.67
CA THR A 503 30.04 4.02 -28.31
C THR A 503 28.79 3.34 -28.86
N HIS A 504 28.91 2.84 -30.09
CA HIS A 504 27.95 1.98 -30.79
C HIS A 504 28.51 0.56 -30.96
N ASP A 505 27.65 -0.39 -31.36
CA ASP A 505 28.11 -1.76 -31.60
C ASP A 505 28.82 -1.89 -32.96
N TRP A 506 28.40 -1.07 -33.94
CA TRP A 506 28.98 -0.94 -35.28
C TRP A 506 29.16 0.55 -35.67
N GLY A 507 29.81 0.79 -36.82
CA GLY A 507 30.23 2.12 -37.27
C GLY A 507 29.13 3.18 -37.25
N VAL A 508 29.50 4.37 -36.79
CA VAL A 508 28.64 5.57 -36.78
C VAL A 508 28.72 6.24 -38.14
N ILE A 509 27.56 6.41 -38.77
CA ILE A 509 27.41 6.89 -40.15
C ILE A 509 27.05 8.38 -40.20
N SER A 510 26.29 8.87 -39.21
CA SER A 510 25.79 10.25 -39.22
C SER A 510 25.83 10.83 -37.81
N VAL A 511 26.22 12.10 -37.67
CA VAL A 511 26.14 12.86 -36.43
C VAL A 511 25.60 14.27 -36.67
N ALA A 512 24.87 14.81 -35.69
CA ALA A 512 24.42 16.21 -35.72
C ALA A 512 24.24 16.76 -34.30
N PHE A 513 24.45 18.07 -34.13
CA PHE A 513 24.11 18.77 -32.90
C PHE A 513 22.64 19.19 -32.86
N SER A 514 22.06 19.24 -31.67
CA SER A 514 20.79 19.91 -31.45
C SER A 514 20.96 21.43 -31.66
N PRO A 515 19.88 22.16 -32.02
CA PRO A 515 19.96 23.61 -32.25
C PRO A 515 20.47 24.43 -31.06
N ASN A 516 20.33 23.90 -29.83
CA ASN A 516 20.84 24.50 -28.60
C ASN A 516 22.23 23.96 -28.18
N GLY A 517 22.84 23.05 -28.95
CA GLY A 517 24.16 22.47 -28.68
C GLY A 517 24.23 21.49 -27.50
N ARG A 518 23.14 21.32 -26.75
CA ARG A 518 23.09 20.47 -25.56
C ARG A 518 23.17 18.98 -25.87
N TYR A 519 22.73 18.57 -27.05
CA TYR A 519 22.66 17.18 -27.44
C TYR A 519 23.36 16.92 -28.76
N VAL A 520 23.84 15.70 -28.91
CA VAL A 520 24.31 15.12 -30.16
C VAL A 520 23.38 13.98 -30.52
N VAL A 521 23.00 13.86 -31.79
CA VAL A 521 22.39 12.64 -32.32
C VAL A 521 23.41 11.92 -33.17
N SER A 522 23.49 10.60 -33.05
CA SER A 522 24.25 9.71 -33.92
C SER A 522 23.33 8.69 -34.58
N GLY A 523 23.60 8.32 -35.82
CA GLY A 523 22.99 7.19 -36.54
C GLY A 523 24.06 6.18 -36.89
N SER A 524 23.82 4.89 -36.61
CA SER A 524 24.82 3.83 -36.79
C SER A 524 24.29 2.66 -37.62
N SER A 525 25.25 1.90 -38.17
CA SER A 525 24.98 0.61 -38.78
C SER A 525 24.47 -0.44 -37.80
N ASP A 526 24.59 -0.23 -36.49
CA ASP A 526 24.06 -1.12 -35.43
C ASP A 526 22.52 -1.10 -35.29
N TYR A 527 21.84 -0.48 -36.26
CA TYR A 527 20.38 -0.33 -36.35
C TYR A 527 19.81 0.63 -35.31
N THR A 528 20.65 1.46 -34.69
CA THR A 528 20.23 2.45 -33.71
C THR A 528 20.63 3.87 -34.08
N ALA A 529 19.71 4.80 -33.84
CA ALA A 529 20.06 6.20 -33.69
C ALA A 529 20.03 6.51 -32.20
N ARG A 530 21.01 7.28 -31.70
CA ARG A 530 21.13 7.57 -30.28
C ARG A 530 21.30 9.08 -30.08
N VAL A 531 20.62 9.60 -29.06
CA VAL A 531 20.81 10.98 -28.60
C VAL A 531 21.66 10.95 -27.35
N TRP A 532 22.64 11.83 -27.28
CA TRP A 532 23.62 11.92 -26.23
C TRP A 532 23.65 13.34 -25.68
N GLU A 533 23.87 13.49 -24.39
CA GLU A 533 24.24 14.79 -23.85
C GLU A 533 25.69 15.12 -24.25
N THR A 534 25.90 16.29 -24.84
CA THR A 534 27.13 16.67 -25.54
C THR A 534 28.38 16.55 -24.66
N ILE A 535 28.31 16.95 -23.40
CA ILE A 535 29.49 17.09 -22.54
C ILE A 535 29.79 15.81 -21.77
N THR A 536 28.78 15.16 -21.20
CA THR A 536 28.99 13.92 -20.43
C THR A 536 29.10 12.68 -21.30
N GLY A 537 28.64 12.73 -22.56
CA GLY A 537 28.53 11.54 -23.41
C GLY A 537 27.46 10.55 -22.94
N LYS A 538 26.58 10.95 -22.03
CA LYS A 538 25.50 10.09 -21.52
C LYS A 538 24.42 9.92 -22.59
N GLU A 539 24.06 8.67 -22.88
CA GLU A 539 22.92 8.35 -23.74
C GLU A 539 21.61 8.79 -23.09
N ILE A 540 20.83 9.58 -23.81
CA ILE A 540 19.53 10.12 -23.41
C ILE A 540 18.40 9.37 -24.09
N ALA A 541 18.58 9.02 -25.37
CA ALA A 541 17.56 8.30 -26.12
C ALA A 541 18.18 7.33 -27.14
N ARG A 542 17.44 6.27 -27.44
CA ARG A 542 17.78 5.22 -28.41
C ARG A 542 16.57 4.89 -29.27
N MET A 543 16.78 4.97 -30.57
CA MET A 543 15.76 4.83 -31.59
C MET A 543 16.09 3.59 -32.43
N MET A 544 15.21 2.59 -32.40
CA MET A 544 15.44 1.29 -33.04
C MET A 544 14.91 1.28 -34.47
N HIS A 545 15.75 0.87 -35.42
CA HIS A 545 15.39 0.58 -36.80
C HIS A 545 15.46 -0.92 -37.10
N ASP A 546 14.91 -1.33 -38.25
CA ASP A 546 14.95 -2.74 -38.68
C ASP A 546 16.26 -3.05 -39.44
N GLY A 547 17.06 -2.03 -39.75
CA GLY A 547 18.39 -2.15 -40.37
C GLY A 547 19.22 -0.87 -40.24
N SER A 548 20.31 -0.77 -41.01
CA SER A 548 21.35 0.27 -40.85
C SER A 548 20.83 1.68 -41.11
N ILE A 549 21.21 2.62 -40.25
CA ILE A 549 20.82 4.03 -40.32
C ILE A 549 21.85 4.80 -41.14
N THR A 550 21.34 5.53 -42.13
CA THR A 550 22.15 6.33 -43.05
C THR A 550 22.18 7.81 -42.66
N PHE A 551 21.18 8.30 -41.91
CA PHE A 551 21.18 9.65 -41.37
C PHE A 551 20.41 9.76 -40.05
N ALA A 552 20.83 10.70 -39.20
CA ALA A 552 20.07 11.12 -38.02
C ALA A 552 20.29 12.63 -37.79
N THR A 553 19.21 13.39 -37.58
CA THR A 553 19.26 14.85 -37.40
C THR A 553 18.14 15.35 -36.49
N PHE A 554 18.33 16.55 -35.92
CA PHE A 554 17.31 17.22 -35.11
C PHE A 554 16.35 18.04 -35.98
N SER A 555 15.11 18.21 -35.51
CA SER A 555 14.24 19.26 -36.02
C SER A 555 14.80 20.65 -35.67
N PRO A 556 14.51 21.70 -36.45
CA PRO A 556 15.04 23.05 -36.19
C PRO A 556 14.65 23.65 -34.83
N ASP A 557 13.52 23.23 -34.27
CA ASP A 557 13.09 23.62 -32.92
C ASP A 557 13.70 22.77 -31.80
N GLY A 558 14.52 21.76 -32.15
CA GLY A 558 15.17 20.83 -31.23
C GLY A 558 14.22 19.86 -30.53
N LYS A 559 12.95 19.80 -30.92
CA LYS A 559 11.95 18.97 -30.22
C LYS A 559 11.95 17.51 -30.65
N TYR A 560 12.38 17.23 -31.87
CA TYR A 560 12.30 15.91 -32.46
C TYR A 560 13.64 15.49 -33.04
N VAL A 561 13.83 14.18 -33.16
CA VAL A 561 14.86 13.59 -34.00
C VAL A 561 14.19 12.94 -35.19
N VAL A 562 14.79 13.09 -36.37
CA VAL A 562 14.47 12.31 -37.56
C VAL A 562 15.66 11.45 -37.89
N SER A 563 15.42 10.15 -38.05
CA SER A 563 16.43 9.21 -38.53
C SER A 563 15.86 8.36 -39.65
N GLY A 564 16.72 8.00 -40.59
CA GLY A 564 16.33 7.16 -41.71
C GLY A 564 17.45 6.25 -42.16
N GLY A 565 17.05 5.14 -42.78
CA GLY A 565 17.97 4.07 -43.13
C GLY A 565 17.32 3.00 -43.98
N CYS A 566 18.05 1.91 -44.16
CA CYS A 566 17.56 0.75 -44.88
C CYS A 566 16.98 -0.28 -43.90
N ASP A 567 15.71 -0.63 -44.08
CA ASP A 567 15.04 -1.64 -43.26
C ASP A 567 15.28 -3.06 -43.82
N GLN A 568 15.43 -3.20 -45.14
CA GLN A 568 15.64 -4.50 -45.79
C GLN A 568 16.67 -4.42 -46.91
N TYR A 569 17.72 -5.23 -46.80
CA TYR A 569 18.73 -5.42 -47.86
C TYR A 569 18.37 -6.58 -48.77
N ALA A 570 18.87 -6.54 -50.01
CA ALA A 570 18.86 -7.69 -50.89
C ALA A 570 19.61 -8.88 -50.28
N LEU A 571 19.28 -10.11 -50.68
CA LEU A 571 19.87 -11.35 -50.15
C LEU A 571 21.41 -11.39 -50.26
N ASN A 572 21.99 -10.60 -51.16
CA ASN A 572 23.44 -10.45 -51.35
C ASN A 572 24.04 -9.23 -50.63
N GLY A 573 23.26 -8.50 -49.83
CA GLY A 573 23.68 -7.31 -49.08
C GLY A 573 23.97 -6.06 -49.91
N SER A 574 23.81 -6.10 -51.24
CA SER A 574 24.41 -5.11 -52.15
C SER A 574 23.63 -3.79 -52.30
N PHE A 575 22.34 -3.76 -52.00
CA PHE A 575 21.52 -2.56 -52.07
C PHE A 575 20.28 -2.66 -51.19
N CYS A 576 19.74 -1.49 -50.83
CA CYS A 576 18.51 -1.39 -50.07
C CYS A 576 17.28 -1.70 -50.93
N ILE A 577 16.43 -2.62 -50.47
CA ILE A 577 15.14 -2.95 -51.11
C ILE A 577 14.04 -2.02 -50.60
N SER A 578 14.06 -1.75 -49.30
CA SER A 578 13.12 -0.83 -48.67
C SER A 578 13.75 -0.19 -47.44
N GLY A 579 13.47 1.09 -47.25
CA GLY A 579 13.92 1.86 -46.10
C GLY A 579 12.80 2.67 -45.50
N SER A 580 13.07 3.25 -44.32
CA SER A 580 12.14 4.16 -43.69
C SER A 580 12.82 5.35 -43.03
N SER A 581 12.13 6.49 -43.07
CA SER A 581 12.41 7.63 -42.20
C SER A 581 11.40 7.62 -41.06
N ARG A 582 11.90 7.82 -39.85
CA ARG A 582 11.12 7.80 -38.62
C ARG A 582 11.37 9.10 -37.86
N MET A 583 10.30 9.69 -37.34
CA MET A 583 10.35 10.86 -36.47
C MET A 583 10.06 10.45 -35.04
N TRP A 584 10.86 10.95 -34.11
CA TRP A 584 10.94 10.46 -32.74
C TRP A 584 10.75 11.60 -31.74
N ASN A 585 9.97 11.32 -30.70
CA ASN A 585 10.08 12.07 -29.44
C ASN A 585 11.14 11.38 -28.59
N PHE A 586 12.18 12.13 -28.23
CA PHE A 586 13.33 11.60 -27.50
C PHE A 586 13.43 12.14 -26.06
N TYR A 587 12.56 13.07 -25.65
CA TYR A 587 12.51 13.51 -24.27
C TYR A 587 11.96 12.36 -23.41
N THR A 588 12.74 11.93 -22.44
CA THR A 588 12.34 10.87 -21.52
C THR A 588 11.33 11.43 -20.51
N GLU A 589 10.12 10.87 -20.47
CA GLU A 589 9.04 11.21 -19.51
C GLU A 589 9.39 10.85 -18.04
N LYS A 590 10.67 10.67 -17.70
CA LYS A 590 11.13 10.32 -16.34
C LYS A 590 10.93 11.50 -15.39
N GLU A 591 11.28 12.68 -15.87
CA GLU A 591 11.16 13.96 -15.17
C GLU A 591 10.10 14.77 -15.94
N ILE A 592 8.94 14.94 -15.34
CA ILE A 592 7.80 15.65 -15.96
C ILE A 592 8.11 17.14 -16.07
N ALA A 593 8.80 17.65 -15.06
CA ALA A 593 9.07 19.06 -14.88
C ALA A 593 10.43 19.27 -14.22
N ARG A 594 11.15 20.29 -14.72
CA ARG A 594 12.32 20.87 -14.06
C ARG A 594 12.05 22.34 -13.79
N MET A 595 12.11 22.74 -12.54
CA MET A 595 11.95 24.12 -12.08
C MET A 595 13.29 24.57 -11.51
N THR A 596 13.88 25.62 -12.06
CA THR A 596 15.24 26.06 -11.72
C THR A 596 15.23 27.29 -10.83
N HIS A 597 16.08 27.28 -9.80
CA HIS A 597 16.35 28.40 -8.90
C HIS A 597 17.81 28.88 -9.07
N ASP A 598 18.10 30.07 -8.52
CA ASP A 598 19.45 30.66 -8.46
C ASP A 598 20.39 29.94 -7.49
N ASN A 599 19.84 29.19 -6.53
CA ASN A 599 20.56 28.41 -5.55
C ASN A 599 19.74 27.18 -5.11
N GLN A 600 20.23 26.42 -4.13
CA GLN A 600 19.59 25.23 -3.58
C GLN A 600 18.10 25.44 -3.26
N VAL A 601 17.28 24.47 -3.64
CA VAL A 601 15.88 24.39 -3.25
C VAL A 601 15.81 23.68 -1.89
N ASN A 602 15.32 24.39 -0.88
CA ASN A 602 15.28 23.90 0.49
C ASN A 602 13.92 23.27 0.83
N SER A 603 12.84 23.75 0.22
CA SER A 603 11.47 23.34 0.55
C SER A 603 10.60 23.33 -0.69
N VAL A 604 9.77 22.29 -0.82
CA VAL A 604 8.79 22.12 -1.89
C VAL A 604 7.46 21.67 -1.32
N ALA A 605 6.35 22.11 -1.92
CA ALA A 605 5.01 21.63 -1.56
C ALA A 605 4.06 21.68 -2.76
N PHE A 606 3.06 20.80 -2.76
CA PHE A 606 1.92 20.89 -3.68
C PHE A 606 0.79 21.71 -3.07
N SER A 607 0.03 22.40 -3.90
CA SER A 607 -1.25 22.98 -3.49
C SER A 607 -2.24 21.87 -3.14
N PRO A 608 -3.23 22.11 -2.27
CA PRO A 608 -4.20 21.08 -1.84
C PRO A 608 -4.99 20.43 -2.99
N ASN A 609 -5.15 21.14 -4.11
CA ASN A 609 -5.79 20.63 -5.33
C ASN A 609 -4.80 20.02 -6.35
N GLY A 610 -3.50 20.00 -6.06
CA GLY A 610 -2.44 19.48 -6.93
C GLY A 610 -2.13 20.32 -8.17
N LYS A 611 -2.85 21.44 -8.40
CA LYS A 611 -2.71 22.28 -9.59
C LYS A 611 -1.40 23.06 -9.61
N TYR A 612 -0.89 23.42 -8.43
CA TYR A 612 0.30 24.24 -8.30
C TYR A 612 1.35 23.56 -7.42
N ILE A 613 2.60 23.93 -7.66
CA ILE A 613 3.75 23.59 -6.84
C ILE A 613 4.35 24.90 -6.34
N VAL A 614 4.76 24.94 -5.08
CA VAL A 614 5.61 26.00 -4.55
C VAL A 614 6.99 25.43 -4.26
N SER A 615 8.03 26.15 -4.63
CA SER A 615 9.40 25.85 -4.28
C SER A 615 10.09 27.08 -3.71
N GLY A 616 10.76 26.91 -2.56
CA GLY A 616 11.63 27.91 -1.96
C GLY A 616 13.09 27.54 -2.22
N GLY A 617 13.81 28.37 -2.97
CA GLY A 617 15.20 28.12 -3.31
C GLY A 617 15.96 29.39 -3.58
N GLY A 618 17.16 29.49 -3.00
CA GLY A 618 17.93 30.73 -2.98
C GLY A 618 17.09 31.91 -2.55
N THR A 619 17.12 33.00 -3.29
CA THR A 619 16.44 34.24 -2.88
C THR A 619 14.96 34.30 -3.25
N THR A 620 14.39 33.22 -3.80
CA THR A 620 13.02 33.23 -4.33
C THR A 620 12.15 32.10 -3.78
N ALA A 621 10.87 32.42 -3.58
CA ALA A 621 9.80 31.45 -3.59
C ALA A 621 9.08 31.55 -4.94
N SER A 622 8.93 30.44 -5.66
CA SER A 622 8.25 30.42 -6.96
C SER A 622 7.06 29.48 -6.93
N VAL A 623 5.97 29.87 -7.59
CA VAL A 623 4.79 29.03 -7.81
C VAL A 623 4.72 28.63 -9.27
N TRP A 624 4.50 27.34 -9.49
CA TRP A 624 4.51 26.70 -10.79
C TRP A 624 3.19 25.99 -11.03
N GLU A 625 2.71 25.99 -12.27
CA GLU A 625 1.58 25.14 -12.66
C GLU A 625 2.07 23.71 -12.91
N THR A 626 1.53 22.74 -12.17
CA THR A 626 1.97 21.33 -12.20
C THR A 626 1.92 20.72 -13.59
N ALA A 627 0.87 21.02 -14.36
CA ALA A 627 0.64 20.40 -15.67
C ALA A 627 1.56 20.92 -16.77
N THR A 628 2.01 22.17 -16.67
CA THR A 628 2.78 22.86 -17.73
C THR A 628 4.21 23.20 -17.31
N SER A 629 4.53 23.07 -16.02
CA SER A 629 5.77 23.54 -15.40
C SER A 629 6.03 25.03 -15.57
N LYS A 630 5.00 25.81 -15.92
CA LYS A 630 5.13 27.24 -16.13
C LYS A 630 5.19 27.95 -14.78
N GLU A 631 6.16 28.83 -14.61
CA GLU A 631 6.19 29.77 -13.48
C GLU A 631 5.00 30.74 -13.59
N ILE A 632 4.18 30.76 -12.54
CA ILE A 632 2.99 31.61 -12.40
C ILE A 632 3.35 32.87 -11.63
N ALA A 633 4.16 32.73 -10.59
CA ALA A 633 4.59 33.82 -9.73
C ALA A 633 6.00 33.55 -9.19
N SER A 634 6.79 34.61 -9.06
CA SER A 634 8.11 34.61 -8.44
C SER A 634 8.14 35.68 -7.34
N MET A 635 8.49 35.29 -6.13
CA MET A 635 8.34 36.09 -4.91
C MET A 635 9.71 36.25 -4.26
N ALA A 636 10.26 37.45 -4.34
CA ALA A 636 11.64 37.73 -3.96
C ALA A 636 11.81 38.02 -2.46
N HIS A 637 12.87 37.46 -1.90
CA HIS A 637 13.42 37.72 -0.56
C HIS A 637 14.83 38.30 -0.66
N ASN A 638 15.36 38.78 0.47
CA ASN A 638 16.72 39.32 0.52
C ASN A 638 17.78 38.27 0.92
N ASP A 639 17.34 37.04 1.22
CA ASP A 639 18.18 35.93 1.61
C ASP A 639 17.43 34.60 1.37
N ASN A 640 18.07 33.48 1.66
CA ASN A 640 17.61 32.13 1.37
C ASN A 640 16.19 31.86 1.87
N VAL A 641 15.31 31.39 0.99
CA VAL A 641 13.97 30.90 1.34
C VAL A 641 14.09 29.45 1.77
N VAL A 642 13.78 29.18 3.04
CA VAL A 642 14.03 27.86 3.65
C VAL A 642 12.77 27.05 3.92
N SER A 643 11.61 27.70 3.98
CA SER A 643 10.34 27.03 4.23
C SER A 643 9.22 27.71 3.43
N VAL A 644 8.40 26.89 2.77
CA VAL A 644 7.22 27.34 2.03
C VAL A 644 6.02 26.43 2.33
N ALA A 645 4.82 27.00 2.36
CA ALA A 645 3.59 26.23 2.51
C ALA A 645 2.41 26.90 1.79
N PHE A 646 1.47 26.10 1.29
CA PHE A 646 0.20 26.60 0.75
C PHE A 646 -0.84 26.80 1.86
N SER A 647 -1.73 27.77 1.66
CA SER A 647 -2.97 27.84 2.43
C SER A 647 -3.88 26.64 2.11
N PRO A 648 -4.80 26.26 3.02
CA PRO A 648 -5.71 25.12 2.81
C PRO A 648 -6.63 25.23 1.59
N ASP A 649 -6.92 26.45 1.13
CA ASP A 649 -7.67 26.73 -0.10
C ASP A 649 -6.80 26.78 -1.37
N GLY A 650 -5.46 26.74 -1.21
CA GLY A 650 -4.48 26.82 -2.28
C GLY A 650 -4.37 28.19 -2.97
N GLN A 651 -5.00 29.24 -2.43
CA GLN A 651 -4.97 30.58 -3.03
C GLN A 651 -3.77 31.41 -2.60
N TYR A 652 -3.15 31.05 -1.48
CA TYR A 652 -2.04 31.78 -0.88
C TYR A 652 -0.85 30.86 -0.59
N VAL A 653 0.33 31.46 -0.54
CA VAL A 653 1.58 30.82 -0.13
C VAL A 653 2.17 31.62 1.01
N VAL A 654 2.71 30.94 2.02
CA VAL A 654 3.60 31.55 3.01
C VAL A 654 5.04 31.12 2.72
N SER A 655 5.97 32.06 2.81
CA SER A 655 7.40 31.80 2.75
C SER A 655 8.10 32.32 4.00
N GLY A 656 9.07 31.55 4.51
CA GLY A 656 10.00 31.95 5.57
C GLY A 656 11.42 32.01 5.03
N SER A 657 12.14 33.10 5.33
CA SER A 657 13.48 33.35 4.82
C SER A 657 14.49 33.69 5.93
N TRP A 658 15.75 33.45 5.63
CA TRP A 658 16.87 33.91 6.45
C TRP A 658 16.97 35.44 6.54
N ASP A 659 16.24 36.18 5.70
CA ASP A 659 16.09 37.64 5.79
C ASP A 659 15.33 38.12 7.05
N GLY A 660 14.88 37.19 7.89
CA GLY A 660 14.16 37.46 9.13
C GLY A 660 12.68 37.76 8.91
N THR A 661 12.12 37.45 7.73
CA THR A 661 10.71 37.71 7.43
C THR A 661 9.95 36.44 7.03
N ALA A 662 8.71 36.34 7.53
CA ALA A 662 7.70 35.47 6.95
C ALA A 662 6.69 36.32 6.19
N ARG A 663 6.32 35.89 4.98
CA ARG A 663 5.47 36.67 4.06
C ARG A 663 4.40 35.77 3.47
N VAL A 664 3.19 36.31 3.33
CA VAL A 664 2.07 35.65 2.65
C VAL A 664 1.83 36.32 1.31
N TRP A 665 1.64 35.51 0.28
CA TRP A 665 1.55 35.90 -1.11
C TRP A 665 0.31 35.32 -1.76
N GLU A 666 -0.29 36.07 -2.67
CA GLU A 666 -1.36 35.56 -3.54
C GLU A 666 -0.77 34.76 -4.70
N VAL A 667 -1.21 33.52 -4.88
CA VAL A 667 -0.68 32.58 -5.90
C VAL A 667 -0.83 33.10 -7.33
N GLY A 668 -1.97 33.72 -7.65
CA GLY A 668 -2.28 34.15 -9.02
C GLY A 668 -1.52 35.39 -9.49
N THR A 669 -1.02 36.20 -8.57
CA THR A 669 -0.41 37.51 -8.88
C THR A 669 1.03 37.66 -8.37
N GLY A 670 1.45 36.82 -7.42
CA GLY A 670 2.72 36.97 -6.70
C GLY A 670 2.73 38.18 -5.75
N LYS A 671 1.58 38.79 -5.46
CA LYS A 671 1.50 39.98 -4.61
C LYS A 671 1.66 39.59 -3.14
N GLU A 672 2.56 40.29 -2.44
CA GLU A 672 2.66 40.23 -0.98
C GLU A 672 1.41 40.85 -0.35
N ILE A 673 0.70 40.10 0.49
CA ILE A 673 -0.51 40.58 1.19
C ILE A 673 -0.29 40.85 2.67
N ALA A 674 0.64 40.13 3.29
CA ALA A 674 0.98 40.30 4.70
C ALA A 674 2.42 39.86 4.96
N ARG A 675 3.04 40.44 6.00
CA ARG A 675 4.35 40.03 6.47
C ARG A 675 4.48 40.17 7.98
N THR A 676 5.33 39.34 8.56
CA THR A 676 5.85 39.50 9.93
C THR A 676 7.37 39.54 9.91
N LYS A 677 7.96 40.23 10.89
CA LYS A 677 9.41 40.39 11.04
C LYS A 677 9.87 39.81 12.37
N HIS A 678 10.86 38.92 12.29
CA HIS A 678 11.61 38.39 13.42
C HIS A 678 12.94 39.13 13.59
N ASP A 679 13.55 39.01 14.76
CA ASP A 679 14.86 39.62 15.06
C ASP A 679 16.04 38.71 14.68
N GLY A 680 15.74 37.55 14.10
CA GLY A 680 16.69 36.57 13.59
C GLY A 680 16.12 35.82 12.38
N SER A 681 16.97 35.04 11.71
CA SER A 681 16.59 34.26 10.52
C SER A 681 15.47 33.26 10.84
N LEU A 682 14.50 33.10 9.94
CA LEU A 682 13.43 32.11 10.10
C LEU A 682 13.88 30.73 9.63
N ILE A 683 13.29 29.70 10.21
CA ILE A 683 13.54 28.29 9.84
C ILE A 683 12.25 27.62 9.36
N ALA A 684 11.11 27.93 9.97
CA ALA A 684 9.86 27.22 9.71
C ALA A 684 8.64 28.15 9.68
N VAL A 685 7.74 27.89 8.73
CA VAL A 685 6.43 28.55 8.61
C VAL A 685 5.33 27.51 8.31
N ALA A 686 4.11 27.75 8.80
CA ALA A 686 2.95 26.93 8.45
C ALA A 686 1.64 27.74 8.54
N PHE A 687 0.64 27.35 7.75
CA PHE A 687 -0.73 27.85 7.87
C PHE A 687 -1.55 27.04 8.88
N SER A 688 -2.51 27.70 9.54
CA SER A 688 -3.56 27.01 10.27
C SER A 688 -4.48 26.22 9.32
N PRO A 689 -5.14 25.14 9.79
CA PRO A 689 -6.02 24.32 8.94
C PRO A 689 -7.20 25.06 8.30
N ASP A 690 -7.57 26.22 8.86
CA ASP A 690 -8.60 27.11 8.34
C ASP A 690 -8.05 28.31 7.55
N GLY A 691 -6.72 28.41 7.41
CA GLY A 691 -6.01 29.47 6.69
C GLY A 691 -6.02 30.85 7.34
N ARG A 692 -6.63 31.01 8.54
CA ARG A 692 -6.75 32.31 9.21
C ARG A 692 -5.46 32.80 9.85
N TYR A 693 -4.60 31.88 10.25
CA TYR A 693 -3.35 32.19 10.94
C TYR A 693 -2.15 31.58 10.25
N VAL A 694 -1.00 32.19 10.48
CA VAL A 694 0.32 31.64 10.18
C VAL A 694 1.09 31.51 11.48
N VAL A 695 1.85 30.43 11.61
CA VAL A 695 2.88 30.28 12.64
C VAL A 695 4.26 30.41 12.00
N SER A 696 5.16 31.12 12.65
CA SER A 696 6.56 31.26 12.24
C SER A 696 7.52 31.05 13.42
N GLY A 697 8.66 30.41 13.17
CA GLY A 697 9.72 30.19 14.14
C GLY A 697 11.12 30.36 13.53
N GLY A 698 12.08 30.79 14.35
CA GLY A 698 13.45 31.01 13.90
C GLY A 698 14.50 31.14 15.01
N TYR A 699 15.64 31.73 14.65
CA TYR A 699 16.80 31.94 15.52
C TYR A 699 16.64 33.08 16.55
N ASP A 700 15.49 33.76 16.58
CA ASP A 700 15.16 34.72 17.64
C ASP A 700 14.50 34.05 18.86
N ASN A 701 14.48 32.72 18.89
CA ASN A 701 13.93 31.87 19.95
C ASN A 701 12.42 32.05 20.16
N THR A 702 11.72 32.71 19.21
CA THR A 702 10.29 32.97 19.30
C THR A 702 9.48 32.13 18.32
N VAL A 703 8.32 31.68 18.78
CA VAL A 703 7.23 31.17 17.95
C VAL A 703 6.17 32.26 17.91
N ARG A 704 5.82 32.73 16.71
CA ARG A 704 4.85 33.80 16.51
C ARG A 704 3.65 33.29 15.73
N VAL A 705 2.45 33.55 16.24
CA VAL A 705 1.18 33.30 15.55
C VAL A 705 0.60 34.64 15.14
N TRP A 706 0.20 34.77 13.88
CA TRP A 706 -0.27 36.03 13.31
C TRP A 706 -1.35 35.81 12.26
N GLU A 707 -2.23 36.80 12.08
CA GLU A 707 -3.31 36.78 11.09
C GLU A 707 -2.75 36.81 9.66
N SER A 708 -3.10 35.81 8.85
CA SER A 708 -2.53 35.59 7.51
C SER A 708 -2.76 36.75 6.53
N PHE A 709 -3.83 37.53 6.71
CA PHE A 709 -4.22 38.63 5.82
C PHE A 709 -3.78 40.02 6.28
N THR A 710 -3.45 40.18 7.56
CA THR A 710 -3.14 41.49 8.14
C THR A 710 -1.69 41.59 8.61
N GLY A 711 -1.01 40.46 8.84
CA GLY A 711 0.31 40.43 9.46
C GLY A 711 0.28 40.70 10.96
N LYS A 712 -0.91 40.85 11.56
CA LYS A 712 -1.05 41.19 12.98
C LYS A 712 -0.67 40.01 13.85
N GLU A 713 0.32 40.21 14.72
CA GLU A 713 0.73 39.25 15.74
C GLU A 713 -0.40 39.05 16.77
N ILE A 714 -0.78 37.79 16.98
CA ILE A 714 -1.83 37.36 17.92
C ILE A 714 -1.20 36.74 19.17
N ALA A 715 -0.14 35.95 19.01
CA ALA A 715 0.58 35.34 20.11
C ALA A 715 2.08 35.29 19.83
N ARG A 716 2.88 35.45 20.89
CA ARG A 716 4.33 35.29 20.89
C ARG A 716 4.72 34.39 22.05
N MET A 717 5.35 33.27 21.73
CA MET A 717 5.79 32.27 22.69
C MET A 717 7.31 32.15 22.60
N THR A 718 7.97 31.92 23.72
CA THR A 718 9.44 31.96 23.83
C THR A 718 10.01 30.63 24.29
N HIS A 719 11.03 30.17 23.60
CA HIS A 719 11.93 29.11 24.03
C HIS A 719 13.25 29.69 24.54
N ASP A 720 14.07 28.84 25.15
CA ASP A 720 15.38 29.24 25.67
C ASP A 720 16.50 29.17 24.59
N ASP A 721 16.18 28.64 23.41
CA ASP A 721 17.04 28.56 22.23
C ASP A 721 16.19 28.60 20.94
N SER A 722 16.86 28.56 19.80
CA SER A 722 16.29 28.67 18.46
C SER A 722 15.23 27.63 18.15
N ILE A 723 14.24 28.02 17.35
CA ILE A 723 13.12 27.17 16.93
C ILE A 723 13.47 26.49 15.62
N SER A 724 13.43 25.16 15.59
CA SER A 724 13.74 24.36 14.40
C SER A 724 12.50 23.99 13.59
N SER A 725 11.35 23.83 14.25
CA SER A 725 10.14 23.32 13.61
C SER A 725 8.88 23.80 14.34
N VAL A 726 7.85 24.15 13.56
CA VAL A 726 6.53 24.59 14.06
C VAL A 726 5.42 23.95 13.25
N THR A 727 4.29 23.63 13.90
CA THR A 727 3.10 23.12 13.22
C THR A 727 1.83 23.42 14.01
N PHE A 728 0.69 23.42 13.33
CA PHE A 728 -0.63 23.52 13.96
C PHE A 728 -1.19 22.13 14.26
N SER A 729 -2.02 22.01 15.29
CA SER A 729 -2.90 20.85 15.45
C SER A 729 -3.96 20.83 14.33
N PRO A 730 -4.47 19.65 13.93
CA PRO A 730 -5.48 19.53 12.87
C PRO A 730 -6.80 20.28 13.15
N ASP A 731 -7.13 20.49 14.42
CA ASP A 731 -8.30 21.28 14.84
C ASP A 731 -8.04 22.80 14.87
N GLY A 732 -6.79 23.22 14.68
CA GLY A 732 -6.37 24.63 14.67
C GLY A 732 -6.31 25.31 16.04
N ASN A 733 -6.45 24.57 17.14
CA ASN A 733 -6.49 25.15 18.50
C ASN A 733 -5.10 25.27 19.17
N PHE A 734 -4.14 24.46 18.73
CA PHE A 734 -2.81 24.40 19.32
C PHE A 734 -1.71 24.64 18.29
N VAL A 735 -0.59 25.18 18.77
CA VAL A 735 0.69 25.19 18.07
C VAL A 735 1.65 24.24 18.78
N VAL A 736 2.39 23.45 18.01
CA VAL A 736 3.48 22.61 18.52
C VAL A 736 4.79 23.14 17.96
N SER A 737 5.77 23.34 18.84
CA SER A 737 7.10 23.83 18.48
C SER A 737 8.19 22.91 19.01
N GLY A 738 9.20 22.65 18.18
CA GLY A 738 10.45 22.01 18.55
C GLY A 738 11.59 23.04 18.58
N SER A 739 12.48 22.93 19.56
CA SER A 739 13.60 23.86 19.75
C SER A 739 14.89 23.15 20.10
N TYR A 740 16.01 23.82 19.82
CA TYR A 740 17.34 23.43 20.29
C TYR A 740 17.49 23.57 21.82
N ASP A 741 16.50 24.15 22.52
CA ASP A 741 16.39 24.12 23.99
C ASP A 741 16.01 22.74 24.56
N LYS A 742 15.97 21.73 23.68
CA LYS A 742 15.68 20.32 23.98
C LYS A 742 14.22 20.05 24.32
N THR A 743 13.32 20.99 24.06
CA THR A 743 11.90 20.82 24.36
C THR A 743 11.03 20.82 23.11
N VAL A 744 10.00 19.98 23.16
CA VAL A 744 8.80 20.18 22.35
C VAL A 744 7.72 20.76 23.25
N ARG A 745 7.11 21.86 22.82
CA ARG A 745 6.07 22.55 23.59
C ARG A 745 4.79 22.62 22.78
N VAL A 746 3.67 22.44 23.48
CA VAL A 746 2.32 22.60 22.92
C VAL A 746 1.71 23.83 23.55
N TRP A 747 1.17 24.71 22.72
CA TRP A 747 0.67 26.01 23.11
C TRP A 747 -0.77 26.18 22.68
N GLU A 748 -1.62 26.66 23.57
CA GLU A 748 -2.98 27.07 23.25
C GLU A 748 -2.94 28.46 22.61
N ILE A 749 -3.49 28.59 21.40
CA ILE A 749 -3.36 29.83 20.60
C ILE A 749 -4.09 31.01 21.25
N ASP A 750 -5.31 30.78 21.74
CA ASP A 750 -6.16 31.83 22.31
C ASP A 750 -5.56 32.47 23.57
N THR A 751 -4.80 31.71 24.35
CA THR A 751 -4.24 32.16 25.64
C THR A 751 -2.74 32.36 25.62
N GLY A 752 -2.03 31.82 24.61
CA GLY A 752 -0.58 31.76 24.54
C GLY A 752 0.05 30.88 25.62
N LYS A 753 -0.74 30.07 26.35
CA LYS A 753 -0.24 29.25 27.45
C LYS A 753 0.35 27.94 26.94
N GLU A 754 1.47 27.55 27.55
CA GLU A 754 2.04 26.21 27.40
C GLU A 754 1.11 25.19 28.09
N VAL A 755 0.54 24.27 27.31
CA VAL A 755 -0.35 23.21 27.81
C VAL A 755 0.39 21.89 28.04
N ALA A 756 1.50 21.66 27.34
CA ALA A 756 2.37 20.52 27.55
C ALA A 756 3.82 20.83 27.17
N ARG A 757 4.75 20.20 27.89
CA ARG A 757 6.20 20.24 27.63
C ARG A 757 6.74 18.82 27.60
N MET A 758 7.44 18.49 26.53
CA MET A 758 8.08 17.19 26.31
C MET A 758 9.58 17.45 26.21
N THR A 759 10.38 16.71 26.98
CA THR A 759 11.82 16.97 27.11
C THR A 759 12.62 15.86 26.45
N HIS A 760 13.56 16.27 25.61
CA HIS A 760 14.61 15.47 25.04
C HIS A 760 15.95 15.77 25.71
N ASP A 761 16.96 14.95 25.41
CA ASP A 761 18.32 15.10 25.94
C ASP A 761 19.22 15.94 25.02
N GLY A 762 18.84 16.03 23.74
CA GLY A 762 19.43 16.88 22.69
C GLY A 762 18.41 17.82 22.03
N GLY A 763 18.88 18.59 21.05
CA GLY A 763 18.04 19.58 20.36
C GLY A 763 16.99 18.90 19.46
N VAL A 764 15.79 19.46 19.39
CA VAL A 764 14.73 18.91 18.53
C VAL A 764 14.89 19.48 17.12
N ASN A 765 14.86 18.66 16.08
CA ASN A 765 14.98 19.10 14.67
C ASN A 765 13.63 19.17 13.94
N SER A 766 12.69 18.29 14.26
CA SER A 766 11.41 18.19 13.53
C SER A 766 10.28 17.81 14.48
N VAL A 767 9.11 18.43 14.30
CA VAL A 767 7.88 18.08 15.04
C VAL A 767 6.68 18.01 14.10
N VAL A 768 5.81 17.01 14.33
CA VAL A 768 4.55 16.83 13.57
C VAL A 768 3.45 16.34 14.50
N VAL A 769 2.20 16.69 14.18
CA VAL A 769 1.00 16.23 14.91
C VAL A 769 0.32 15.14 14.09
N SER A 770 -0.21 14.11 14.74
CA SER A 770 -0.98 13.07 14.06
C SER A 770 -2.26 13.64 13.43
N PRO A 771 -2.78 13.04 12.34
CA PRO A 771 -3.98 13.54 11.66
C PRO A 771 -5.22 13.68 12.56
N ASP A 772 -5.29 12.88 13.63
CA ASP A 772 -6.36 12.91 14.64
C ASP A 772 -6.06 13.83 15.84
N GLY A 773 -4.92 14.52 15.85
CA GLY A 773 -4.48 15.44 16.92
C GLY A 773 -4.00 14.76 18.22
N ARG A 774 -4.09 13.44 18.34
CA ARG A 774 -3.84 12.73 19.61
C ARG A 774 -2.37 12.59 19.98
N TYR A 775 -1.50 12.60 18.99
CA TYR A 775 -0.07 12.36 19.17
C TYR A 775 0.79 13.46 18.53
N VAL A 776 1.97 13.67 19.12
CA VAL A 776 3.06 14.45 18.56
C VAL A 776 4.21 13.49 18.29
N ALA A 777 4.79 13.53 17.10
CA ALA A 777 6.08 12.90 16.81
C ALA A 777 7.17 13.96 16.74
N SER A 778 8.35 13.63 17.25
CA SER A 778 9.50 14.54 17.29
C SER A 778 10.79 13.80 16.98
N GLY A 779 11.68 14.41 16.20
CA GLY A 779 13.05 13.93 15.98
C GLY A 779 14.06 14.78 16.75
N GLU A 780 14.96 14.12 17.48
CA GLU A 780 16.04 14.74 18.23
C GLU A 780 17.40 14.54 17.53
N GLY A 781 18.26 15.54 17.69
CA GLY A 781 19.62 15.59 17.19
C GLY A 781 20.66 15.64 18.31
N ASP A 782 21.88 15.25 17.94
CA ASP A 782 23.14 15.36 18.68
C ASP A 782 23.42 14.37 19.84
N TRP A 783 22.42 13.94 20.63
CA TRP A 783 22.70 13.17 21.84
C TRP A 783 22.17 11.73 21.82
N GLU A 784 20.85 11.56 21.89
CA GLU A 784 20.23 10.23 21.95
C GLU A 784 19.84 9.69 20.56
N HIS A 785 19.79 10.57 19.55
CA HIS A 785 19.42 10.25 18.18
C HIS A 785 18.06 9.55 18.10
N THR A 786 17.04 10.08 18.81
CA THR A 786 15.72 9.44 18.91
C THR A 786 14.63 10.13 18.11
N ALA A 787 13.77 9.32 17.47
CA ALA A 787 12.40 9.72 17.20
C ALA A 787 11.53 9.31 18.40
N ARG A 788 10.64 10.19 18.85
CA ARG A 788 9.72 9.90 19.97
C ARG A 788 8.29 10.28 19.62
N VAL A 789 7.34 9.50 20.11
CA VAL A 789 5.90 9.75 20.00
C VAL A 789 5.35 10.05 21.39
N TRP A 790 4.56 11.12 21.48
CA TRP A 790 4.03 11.64 22.71
C TRP A 790 2.52 11.81 22.61
N LYS A 791 1.82 11.74 23.74
CA LYS A 791 0.42 12.15 23.82
C LYS A 791 0.33 13.67 23.91
N THR A 792 -0.32 14.31 22.92
CA THR A 792 -0.35 15.78 22.76
C THR A 792 -0.77 16.52 24.02
N THR A 793 -1.83 16.06 24.68
CA THR A 793 -2.44 16.77 25.82
C THR A 793 -1.73 16.56 27.15
N THR A 794 -0.89 15.54 27.29
CA THR A 794 -0.23 15.22 28.56
C THR A 794 1.29 15.30 28.50
N GLY A 795 1.87 15.40 27.29
CA GLY A 795 3.31 15.28 27.08
C GLY A 795 3.90 13.92 27.46
N LYS A 796 3.05 12.88 27.59
CA LYS A 796 3.52 11.55 28.01
C LYS A 796 4.14 10.83 26.82
N GLU A 797 5.37 10.35 26.97
CA GLU A 797 6.04 9.49 25.99
C GLU A 797 5.28 8.16 25.85
N ILE A 798 4.96 7.79 24.61
CA ILE A 798 4.27 6.55 24.24
C ILE A 798 5.23 5.58 23.57
N ALA A 799 6.14 6.09 22.73
CA ALA A 799 7.15 5.30 22.05
C ALA A 799 8.45 6.09 21.88
N ARG A 800 9.57 5.36 21.94
CA ARG A 800 10.94 5.85 21.68
C ARG A 800 11.60 4.95 20.66
N MET A 801 12.09 5.53 19.59
CA MET A 801 12.63 4.85 18.41
C MET A 801 14.06 5.38 18.19
N THR A 802 15.04 4.49 18.27
CA THR A 802 16.47 4.86 18.25
C THR A 802 17.05 4.80 16.84
N HIS A 803 17.81 5.84 16.49
CA HIS A 803 18.71 5.89 15.33
C HIS A 803 20.16 5.93 15.79
N ASP A 804 21.08 5.79 14.82
CA ASP A 804 22.52 5.83 15.08
C ASP A 804 23.13 7.23 14.87
N ASP A 805 22.30 8.20 14.44
CA ASP A 805 22.64 9.62 14.26
C ASP A 805 21.32 10.45 14.23
N SER A 806 21.45 11.77 14.23
CA SER A 806 20.40 12.78 14.35
C SER A 806 19.18 12.49 13.46
N VAL A 807 17.99 12.55 14.08
CA VAL A 807 16.72 12.44 13.37
C VAL A 807 16.28 13.83 12.94
N VAL A 808 16.23 14.07 11.63
CA VAL A 808 15.99 15.41 11.05
C VAL A 808 14.62 15.55 10.39
N SER A 809 13.93 14.45 10.12
CA SER A 809 12.58 14.45 9.54
C SER A 809 11.71 13.42 10.26
N VAL A 810 10.48 13.79 10.58
CA VAL A 810 9.43 12.86 11.05
C VAL A 810 8.11 13.18 10.36
N ALA A 811 7.34 12.16 9.99
CA ALA A 811 5.99 12.32 9.44
C ALA A 811 5.06 11.17 9.87
N PHE A 812 3.79 11.47 10.10
CA PHE A 812 2.76 10.46 10.34
C PHE A 812 2.17 9.94 9.03
N SER A 813 1.76 8.67 9.02
CA SER A 813 0.88 8.14 7.97
C SER A 813 -0.48 8.84 8.01
N PRO A 814 -1.23 8.88 6.89
CA PRO A 814 -2.55 9.53 6.84
C PRO A 814 -3.58 8.98 7.83
N ASP A 815 -3.44 7.72 8.24
CA ASP A 815 -4.27 7.08 9.25
C ASP A 815 -3.73 7.23 10.69
N GLY A 816 -2.54 7.81 10.86
CA GLY A 816 -1.86 8.02 12.14
C GLY A 816 -1.24 6.77 12.77
N ASN A 817 -1.34 5.59 12.14
CA ASN A 817 -0.88 4.33 12.72
C ASN A 817 0.64 4.13 12.62
N TYR A 818 1.29 4.86 11.71
CA TYR A 818 2.73 4.76 11.48
C TYR A 818 3.42 6.12 11.52
N VAL A 819 4.70 6.10 11.86
CA VAL A 819 5.63 7.23 11.76
C VAL A 819 6.77 6.83 10.84
N VAL A 820 7.16 7.71 9.93
CA VAL A 820 8.43 7.60 9.20
C VAL A 820 9.41 8.62 9.75
N SER A 821 10.66 8.22 9.94
CA SER A 821 11.77 9.07 10.33
C SER A 821 12.87 9.05 9.28
N GLY A 822 13.48 10.21 9.01
CA GLY A 822 14.70 10.35 8.22
C GLY A 822 15.86 10.79 9.12
N SER A 823 17.00 10.10 9.04
CA SER A 823 18.15 10.33 9.91
C SER A 823 19.46 10.50 9.12
N TRP A 824 20.41 11.16 9.77
CA TRP A 824 21.80 11.26 9.33
C TRP A 824 22.57 9.93 9.43
N ASP A 825 22.00 8.89 10.02
CA ASP A 825 22.55 7.52 9.97
C ASP A 825 22.45 6.88 8.57
N GLY A 826 21.87 7.63 7.62
CA GLY A 826 21.65 7.22 6.26
C GLY A 826 20.42 6.34 6.10
N THR A 827 19.52 6.30 7.07
CA THR A 827 18.30 5.50 6.98
C THR A 827 17.05 6.36 7.05
N ALA A 828 16.08 5.98 6.23
CA ALA A 828 14.69 6.27 6.49
C ALA A 828 14.09 5.02 7.16
N ARG A 829 13.42 5.17 8.30
CA ARG A 829 12.83 4.05 9.04
C ARG A 829 11.36 4.30 9.29
N MET A 830 10.56 3.24 9.30
CA MET A 830 9.14 3.31 9.55
C MET A 830 8.77 2.48 10.77
N TRP A 831 7.87 3.04 11.58
CA TRP A 831 7.58 2.58 12.93
C TRP A 831 6.08 2.54 13.16
N GLU A 832 5.62 1.57 13.93
CA GLU A 832 4.26 1.58 14.48
C GLU A 832 4.16 2.63 15.59
N THR A 833 3.23 3.59 15.43
CA THR A 833 3.07 4.77 16.29
C THR A 833 2.97 4.44 17.78
N THR A 834 2.22 3.40 18.13
CA THR A 834 1.86 3.11 19.52
C THR A 834 2.87 2.22 20.24
N THR A 835 3.63 1.40 19.50
CA THR A 835 4.58 0.45 20.07
C THR A 835 6.02 0.87 19.88
N GLY A 836 6.32 1.75 18.92
CA GLY A 836 7.67 2.09 18.49
C GLY A 836 8.38 0.94 17.77
N LYS A 837 7.65 -0.11 17.37
CA LYS A 837 8.22 -1.24 16.64
C LYS A 837 8.57 -0.82 15.23
N GLU A 838 9.81 -1.06 14.82
CA GLU A 838 10.23 -0.89 13.43
C GLU A 838 9.55 -1.94 12.54
N ILE A 839 8.98 -1.48 11.43
CA ILE A 839 8.31 -2.33 10.44
C ILE A 839 9.01 -2.34 9.08
N GLY A 840 9.87 -1.36 8.79
CA GLY A 840 10.67 -1.32 7.57
C GLY A 840 11.70 -0.19 7.57
N ARG A 841 12.76 -0.33 6.76
CA ARG A 841 13.78 0.72 6.54
C ARG A 841 14.36 0.70 5.12
N VAL A 842 14.78 1.86 4.64
CA VAL A 842 15.54 2.04 3.40
C VAL A 842 16.83 2.79 3.74
N THR A 843 17.94 2.27 3.20
CA THR A 843 19.28 2.81 3.42
C THR A 843 19.73 3.64 2.22
N HIS A 844 20.06 4.89 2.47
CA HIS A 844 20.74 5.82 1.57
C HIS A 844 22.25 5.79 1.77
N ASP A 845 23.01 6.13 0.72
CA ASP A 845 24.48 6.25 0.79
C ASP A 845 24.88 7.64 1.33
N GLY A 846 24.28 8.04 2.45
CA GLY A 846 24.41 9.35 3.06
C GLY A 846 23.12 9.79 3.77
N TRP A 847 23.14 10.96 4.41
CA TRP A 847 22.05 11.50 5.23
C TRP A 847 20.69 11.49 4.54
N VAL A 848 19.62 11.18 5.27
CA VAL A 848 18.24 11.34 4.81
C VAL A 848 17.66 12.62 5.40
N ASN A 849 17.43 13.62 4.54
CA ASN A 849 16.97 14.95 4.98
C ASN A 849 15.45 15.05 5.09
N SER A 850 14.71 14.25 4.31
CA SER A 850 13.25 14.34 4.25
C SER A 850 12.66 12.96 3.98
N ALA A 851 11.63 12.60 4.74
CA ALA A 851 10.86 11.38 4.54
C ALA A 851 9.37 11.65 4.79
N VAL A 852 8.50 11.29 3.84
CA VAL A 852 7.06 11.60 3.87
C VAL A 852 6.22 10.44 3.33
N PHE A 853 4.98 10.29 3.82
CA PHE A 853 4.02 9.32 3.30
C PHE A 853 3.25 9.86 2.09
N SER A 854 2.85 8.95 1.19
CA SER A 854 1.84 9.23 0.18
C SER A 854 0.46 9.48 0.82
N PRO A 855 -0.45 10.21 0.16
CA PRO A 855 -1.78 10.52 0.71
C PRO A 855 -2.64 9.28 1.02
N ASP A 856 -2.39 8.17 0.36
CA ASP A 856 -3.05 6.88 0.60
C ASP A 856 -2.30 5.99 1.62
N GLY A 857 -1.14 6.43 2.12
CA GLY A 857 -0.30 5.72 3.08
C GLY A 857 0.44 4.51 2.53
N LYS A 858 0.29 4.17 1.25
CA LYS A 858 0.88 2.97 0.64
C LYS A 858 2.37 3.10 0.34
N TYR A 859 2.86 4.32 0.14
CA TYR A 859 4.23 4.60 -0.23
C TYR A 859 4.84 5.63 0.70
N VAL A 860 6.16 5.62 0.76
CA VAL A 860 6.98 6.64 1.39
C VAL A 860 7.92 7.19 0.33
N ALA A 861 8.20 8.49 0.38
CA ALA A 861 9.28 9.13 -0.37
C ALA A 861 10.38 9.56 0.60
N SER A 862 11.64 9.28 0.28
CA SER A 862 12.79 9.77 1.03
C SER A 862 13.80 10.46 0.12
N GLY A 863 14.34 11.58 0.57
CA GLY A 863 15.38 12.35 -0.12
C GLY A 863 16.67 12.38 0.68
N GLY A 864 17.81 12.10 0.03
CA GLY A 864 19.09 11.98 0.72
C GLY A 864 20.28 12.74 0.11
N LYS A 865 21.38 12.72 0.84
CA LYS A 865 22.72 13.24 0.47
C LYS A 865 23.39 12.37 -0.60
N ASP A 866 22.87 11.17 -0.86
CA ASP A 866 23.26 10.33 -1.99
C ASP A 866 22.69 10.83 -3.34
N ASN A 867 22.12 12.05 -3.34
CA ASN A 867 21.49 12.71 -4.48
C ASN A 867 20.25 11.97 -5.01
N THR A 868 19.68 11.05 -4.23
CA THR A 868 18.53 10.25 -4.65
C THR A 868 17.24 10.65 -3.96
N VAL A 869 16.16 10.56 -4.72
CA VAL A 869 14.80 10.41 -4.20
C VAL A 869 14.44 8.94 -4.33
N ARG A 870 14.03 8.29 -3.25
CA ARG A 870 13.62 6.89 -3.24
C ARG A 870 12.16 6.77 -2.86
N ILE A 871 11.40 5.99 -3.62
CA ILE A 871 10.03 5.61 -3.28
C ILE A 871 10.02 4.15 -2.90
N TRP A 872 9.30 3.83 -1.85
CA TRP A 872 9.28 2.52 -1.25
C TRP A 872 7.90 2.23 -0.68
N GLU A 873 7.50 0.96 -0.74
CA GLU A 873 6.19 0.52 -0.28
C GLU A 873 6.18 0.44 1.26
N SER A 874 5.17 1.04 1.89
CA SER A 874 5.04 1.05 3.35
C SER A 874 4.94 -0.38 3.90
N ALA A 875 4.13 -1.26 3.30
CA ALA A 875 3.88 -2.59 3.87
C ALA A 875 5.14 -3.48 3.95
N THR A 876 6.06 -3.34 3.01
CA THR A 876 7.22 -4.24 2.84
C THR A 876 8.56 -3.57 3.09
N GLY A 877 8.62 -2.23 3.01
CA GLY A 877 9.87 -1.47 3.03
C GLY A 877 10.70 -1.63 1.76
N GLU A 878 10.15 -2.22 0.69
CA GLU A 878 10.89 -2.39 -0.56
C GLU A 878 10.93 -1.10 -1.37
N GLU A 879 12.13 -0.75 -1.84
CA GLU A 879 12.33 0.32 -2.81
C GLU A 879 11.68 -0.07 -4.14
N ILE A 880 10.78 0.77 -4.64
CA ILE A 880 10.05 0.59 -5.90
C ILE A 880 10.40 1.65 -6.95
N ALA A 881 11.13 2.71 -6.60
CA ALA A 881 11.63 3.69 -7.57
C ALA A 881 12.80 4.49 -7.01
N ARG A 882 13.74 4.89 -7.87
CA ARG A 882 14.87 5.74 -7.51
C ARG A 882 15.16 6.79 -8.58
N MET A 883 14.99 8.04 -8.21
CA MET A 883 15.24 9.20 -9.05
C MET A 883 16.51 9.92 -8.60
N THR A 884 17.19 10.61 -9.52
CA THR A 884 18.51 11.19 -9.28
C THR A 884 18.54 12.70 -9.56
N HIS A 885 19.11 13.42 -8.60
CA HIS A 885 19.55 14.81 -8.71
C HIS A 885 21.06 14.88 -8.93
N ASN A 886 21.55 16.08 -9.24
CA ASN A 886 23.00 16.32 -9.38
C ASN A 886 23.67 16.72 -8.05
N SER A 887 22.89 16.81 -6.97
CA SER A 887 23.33 17.12 -5.60
C SER A 887 22.25 16.68 -4.60
N PHE A 888 22.44 16.98 -3.33
CA PHE A 888 21.62 16.48 -2.22
C PHE A 888 20.14 16.82 -2.42
N VAL A 889 19.26 15.91 -2.01
CA VAL A 889 17.82 16.18 -1.95
C VAL A 889 17.50 16.70 -0.55
N ASN A 890 16.93 17.91 -0.49
CA ASN A 890 16.62 18.58 0.78
C ASN A 890 15.17 18.34 1.21
N SER A 891 14.24 18.26 0.25
CA SER A 891 12.81 18.16 0.54
C SER A 891 12.11 17.32 -0.52
N VAL A 892 11.14 16.50 -0.09
CA VAL A 892 10.27 15.71 -0.97
C VAL A 892 8.81 15.88 -0.54
N ALA A 893 7.89 15.86 -1.50
CA ALA A 893 6.45 15.89 -1.23
C ALA A 893 5.66 15.12 -2.30
N PHE A 894 4.60 14.44 -1.89
CA PHE A 894 3.65 13.83 -2.82
C PHE A 894 2.59 14.85 -3.26
N SER A 895 2.10 14.70 -4.49
CA SER A 895 0.88 15.39 -4.92
C SER A 895 -0.33 14.85 -4.14
N PRO A 896 -1.40 15.65 -3.92
CA PRO A 896 -2.57 15.22 -3.13
C PRO A 896 -3.32 14.03 -3.73
N ASP A 897 -3.29 13.86 -5.05
CA ASP A 897 -3.82 12.69 -5.76
C ASP A 897 -2.87 11.47 -5.71
N GLY A 898 -1.69 11.65 -5.11
CA GLY A 898 -0.60 10.70 -5.01
C GLY A 898 0.06 10.35 -6.34
N ARG A 899 -0.21 11.04 -7.44
CA ARG A 899 0.28 10.67 -8.77
C ARG A 899 1.76 11.01 -8.98
N TYR A 900 2.22 12.07 -8.33
CA TYR A 900 3.53 12.65 -8.55
C TYR A 900 4.28 12.82 -7.24
N VAL A 901 5.61 12.87 -7.37
CA VAL A 901 6.50 13.32 -6.29
C VAL A 901 7.24 14.54 -6.79
N VAL A 902 7.29 15.59 -5.98
CA VAL A 902 8.17 16.73 -6.18
C VAL A 902 9.35 16.63 -5.23
N SER A 903 10.54 16.95 -5.70
CA SER A 903 11.76 17.02 -4.89
C SER A 903 12.49 18.34 -5.10
N GLY A 904 12.96 18.95 -4.02
CA GLY A 904 13.85 20.10 -4.03
C GLY A 904 15.28 19.69 -3.68
N SER A 905 16.26 20.17 -4.45
CA SER A 905 17.65 19.76 -4.32
C SER A 905 18.63 20.93 -4.23
N ALA A 906 19.78 20.64 -3.61
CA ALA A 906 20.96 21.47 -3.62
C ALA A 906 21.58 21.70 -5.02
N ASP A 907 21.11 21.00 -6.05
CA ASP A 907 21.48 21.28 -7.45
C ASP A 907 20.76 22.49 -8.06
N GLY A 908 19.98 23.21 -7.24
CA GLY A 908 19.21 24.37 -7.64
C GLY A 908 17.95 24.03 -8.43
N THR A 909 17.50 22.77 -8.38
CA THR A 909 16.29 22.35 -9.09
C THR A 909 15.23 21.76 -8.16
N ALA A 910 13.98 22.11 -8.45
CA ALA A 910 12.83 21.33 -8.05
C ALA A 910 12.37 20.47 -9.24
N ARG A 911 12.13 19.18 -9.02
CA ARG A 911 11.79 18.24 -10.10
C ARG A 911 10.52 17.47 -9.76
N VAL A 912 9.70 17.21 -10.77
CA VAL A 912 8.48 16.40 -10.65
C VAL A 912 8.67 15.07 -11.34
N TRP A 913 8.28 14.00 -10.64
CA TRP A 913 8.55 12.64 -11.07
C TRP A 913 7.29 11.78 -11.12
N ILE A 914 7.25 10.91 -12.12
CA ILE A 914 6.42 9.71 -12.09
C ILE A 914 7.14 8.61 -11.30
N TYR A 915 6.39 7.88 -10.49
CA TYR A 915 6.94 6.78 -9.69
C TYR A 915 6.04 5.55 -9.65
N ARG A 916 4.75 5.70 -9.97
CA ARG A 916 3.77 4.63 -9.87
C ARG A 916 4.06 3.54 -10.89
N PRO A 917 4.01 2.25 -10.49
CA PRO A 917 4.18 1.12 -11.40
C PRO A 917 3.35 1.23 -12.68
N GLU A 918 2.08 1.61 -12.57
CA GLU A 918 1.16 1.73 -13.70
C GLU A 918 1.57 2.82 -14.71
N ASP A 919 2.05 3.96 -14.23
CA ASP A 919 2.50 5.06 -15.09
C ASP A 919 3.83 4.68 -15.78
N LEU A 920 4.74 4.02 -15.05
CA LEU A 920 6.01 3.53 -15.60
C LEU A 920 5.78 2.44 -16.66
N ILE A 921 4.86 1.52 -16.41
CA ILE A 921 4.47 0.48 -17.37
C ILE A 921 3.85 1.12 -18.62
N ALA A 922 2.94 2.07 -18.43
CA ALA A 922 2.27 2.75 -19.53
C ALA A 922 3.29 3.47 -20.44
N ASP A 923 4.19 4.26 -19.88
CA ASP A 923 5.27 4.93 -20.62
C ASP A 923 6.17 3.91 -21.34
N ALA A 924 6.65 2.89 -20.63
CA ALA A 924 7.51 1.86 -21.21
C ALA A 924 6.85 1.12 -22.38
N CYS A 925 5.55 0.81 -22.28
CA CYS A 925 4.78 0.20 -23.37
C CYS A 925 4.64 1.09 -24.61
N THR A 926 4.80 2.41 -24.50
CA THR A 926 4.83 3.31 -25.69
C THR A 926 6.19 3.34 -26.39
N ARG A 927 7.24 2.85 -25.74
CA ARG A 927 8.63 2.92 -26.22
C ARG A 927 9.13 1.62 -26.83
N VAL A 928 8.49 0.49 -26.51
CA VAL A 928 8.76 -0.80 -27.16
C VAL A 928 7.95 -0.95 -28.45
N THR A 929 8.50 -1.66 -29.43
CA THR A 929 7.87 -1.81 -30.77
C THR A 929 7.15 -3.14 -30.97
N ARG A 930 7.29 -4.09 -30.04
CA ARG A 930 6.66 -5.44 -30.09
C ARG A 930 6.47 -6.03 -28.69
N ASN A 931 5.69 -7.10 -28.61
CA ASN A 931 5.63 -7.98 -27.43
C ASN A 931 6.72 -9.06 -27.44
N LEU A 932 6.92 -9.74 -26.30
CA LEU A 932 7.74 -10.96 -26.22
C LEU A 932 7.19 -12.01 -27.18
N THR A 933 8.05 -12.71 -27.91
CA THR A 933 7.63 -13.85 -28.72
C THR A 933 7.24 -15.03 -27.83
N ARG A 934 6.48 -15.99 -28.35
CA ARG A 934 6.16 -17.22 -27.59
C ARG A 934 7.40 -18.00 -27.17
N ALA A 935 8.44 -17.99 -27.99
CA ALA A 935 9.72 -18.63 -27.68
C ALA A 935 10.47 -17.88 -26.56
N GLU A 936 10.47 -16.55 -26.59
CA GLU A 936 11.02 -15.72 -25.49
C GLU A 936 10.23 -15.92 -24.19
N TRP A 937 8.90 -15.93 -24.24
CA TRP A 937 8.04 -16.21 -23.09
C TRP A 937 8.39 -17.55 -22.43
N LYS A 938 8.45 -18.62 -23.23
CA LYS A 938 8.82 -19.95 -22.73
C LYS A 938 10.23 -19.99 -22.15
N ARG A 939 11.17 -19.22 -22.71
CA ARG A 939 12.56 -19.15 -22.26
C ARG A 939 12.71 -18.42 -20.93
N TYR A 940 12.04 -17.27 -20.75
CA TYR A 940 12.26 -16.39 -19.60
C TYR A 940 11.24 -16.59 -18.48
N ILE A 941 9.96 -16.79 -18.83
CA ILE A 941 8.84 -16.92 -17.88
C ILE A 941 8.53 -18.41 -17.61
N GLY A 942 8.77 -19.27 -18.59
CA GLY A 942 8.54 -20.72 -18.48
C GLY A 942 7.20 -21.16 -19.06
N THR A 943 6.83 -22.42 -18.79
CA THR A 943 5.61 -23.04 -19.33
C THR A 943 4.46 -23.13 -18.33
N ALA A 944 4.67 -22.72 -17.07
CA ALA A 944 3.65 -22.78 -16.04
C ALA A 944 2.56 -21.73 -16.23
N LEU A 945 2.91 -20.58 -16.81
CA LEU A 945 1.99 -19.48 -17.11
C LEU A 945 1.63 -19.47 -18.61
N PRO A 946 0.35 -19.30 -18.97
CA PRO A 946 -0.06 -19.14 -20.36
C PRO A 946 0.52 -17.85 -20.94
N TYR A 947 0.80 -17.85 -22.24
CA TYR A 947 1.28 -16.65 -22.94
C TYR A 947 0.27 -15.51 -22.86
N GLN A 948 0.74 -14.33 -22.46
CA GLN A 948 -0.03 -13.09 -22.47
C GLN A 948 0.79 -11.96 -23.11
N ALA A 949 0.11 -11.04 -23.81
CA ALA A 949 0.74 -9.81 -24.28
C ALA A 949 1.11 -8.92 -23.08
N VAL A 950 2.39 -8.61 -22.94
CA VAL A 950 2.93 -7.73 -21.88
C VAL A 950 2.41 -6.30 -22.06
N CYS A 951 2.37 -5.82 -23.31
CA CYS A 951 1.78 -4.54 -23.69
C CYS A 951 0.55 -4.81 -24.59
N PRO A 952 -0.69 -4.60 -24.11
CA PRO A 952 -1.91 -5.00 -24.82
C PRO A 952 -2.10 -4.37 -26.20
N ASN A 953 -1.58 -3.15 -26.41
CA ASN A 953 -1.77 -2.39 -27.65
C ASN A 953 -0.76 -2.73 -28.75
N LEU A 954 0.21 -3.60 -28.47
CA LEU A 954 1.26 -3.97 -29.42
C LEU A 954 0.92 -5.30 -30.12
N PRO A 955 1.35 -5.47 -31.39
CA PRO A 955 1.10 -6.71 -32.12
C PRO A 955 1.72 -7.92 -31.41
N ILE A 956 1.03 -9.05 -31.50
CA ILE A 956 1.53 -10.38 -31.13
C ILE A 956 2.08 -11.01 -32.41
N GLU A 957 3.34 -11.43 -32.41
CA GLU A 957 3.92 -12.13 -33.57
C GLU A 957 3.16 -13.43 -33.87
N PRO A 958 2.80 -13.69 -35.15
CA PRO A 958 2.16 -14.94 -35.55
C PRO A 958 3.13 -16.13 -35.42
N GLU A 959 2.60 -17.32 -35.09
CA GLU A 959 3.38 -18.55 -35.11
C GLU A 959 3.80 -18.89 -36.54
N PHE A 960 5.07 -18.64 -36.88
CA PHE A 960 5.67 -19.26 -38.05
C PHE A 960 5.94 -20.74 -37.71
N PHE A 961 5.00 -21.61 -38.08
CA PHE A 961 5.29 -23.03 -38.26
C PHE A 961 6.30 -23.13 -39.41
N LEU A 962 7.58 -23.30 -39.09
CA LEU A 962 8.50 -23.86 -40.08
C LEU A 962 7.95 -25.24 -40.45
N PRO A 963 7.68 -25.54 -41.74
CA PRO A 963 7.37 -26.90 -42.11
C PRO A 963 8.55 -27.79 -41.68
N PRO A 964 8.27 -29.01 -41.18
CA PRO A 964 9.34 -29.90 -40.76
C PRO A 964 10.32 -30.03 -41.92
N GLN A 965 11.60 -29.74 -41.64
CA GLN A 965 12.65 -30.06 -42.59
C GLN A 965 12.55 -31.56 -42.85
N THR A 966 12.14 -31.92 -44.06
CA THR A 966 12.18 -33.30 -44.51
C THR A 966 13.63 -33.79 -44.42
N PRO A 967 13.85 -35.02 -43.92
CA PRO A 967 15.13 -35.51 -43.43
C PRO A 967 16.24 -35.54 -44.48
#